data_AF-A0A8J3H7Z3-F1
#
_entry.id   AF-A0A8J3H7Z3-F1
#
_cell.length_a   1.000
_cell.length_b   1.000
_cell.length_c   1.000
_cell.angle_alpha   90.00
_cell.angle_beta   90.00
_cell.angle_gamma   90.00
#
_symmetry.space_group_name_H-M   'P 1'
#
loop_
_entity.id
_entity.type
_entity.pdbx_description
1 polymer ?
#
loop_
_entity_poly.entity_id
_entity_poly.type
_entity_poly.pdbx_seq_one_letter_code
_entity_poly.pdbx_strand_id
1 'polypeptide(L)'
;MRRLHLVTLLISLMEGVVPVASQAQTPLIMEGKSTLYQRVLVREGSPRYAAPGTSGGGSVLSLQALWVYGRQEGWVQVGPDDGGAGLFWLPETAVIDWKQNIVATFEGSENVGRVLFFKDFDSAYDVVESEEPGYDAGQLRQEAQIAERGGAPSETLVALGPRELVDLRKNLYVMPILESEEAVFENGAFVNLLKVAVARAAPADRALIAPAPQGEGAIRENYRAAVVFVVDTTVSMQPYINATRDALEDIFDQVSRSNAGDVISFGLIGYRDNLKAAPGLEYDAKTFVNLQDGQSPQKFREGISRMAEARESSVNFREDAYAGVDYALSAMNWEGFGARFIVLVTDAGPREANDKLSTTGLSAAGLNSIVRERLGAAIAVMHLRTPRGKNDHASAEAAYRELTSLPNLPPLYFPIEKGDPDKYRDSARGVAQLIVDQVVGFRGPPGDAPEPRGADDSPLASVGRSMQLAYLGTQTRVRAPDVFEAVVADRDFERTGLKPLSIRLLISKLELSDLEQALRLIIEKAEENVIDPDKFFAQVLGAAADMSRRPEQIAGRATGSLAQAVAIDEYLDGLPYKSRIMAITEDDWVRMSISEQQTVVNELYEKIERYRRYNEATDAWVDYMGAGSDAATLVYPMPLDDLP
;
A
#
# COMPACT_ATOMS: atom_id res chain seq x y z
N MET A 1 87.89 -59.13 5.74
CA MET A 1 87.54 -58.53 4.44
C MET A 1 86.03 -58.54 4.28
N ARG A 2 85.34 -57.41 4.36
CA ARG A 2 83.96 -57.25 3.85
C ARG A 2 83.81 -55.82 3.34
N ARG A 3 83.58 -55.68 2.03
CA ARG A 3 83.37 -54.41 1.33
C ARG A 3 81.89 -54.04 1.37
N LEU A 4 81.64 -52.80 1.74
CA LEU A 4 80.39 -52.05 1.66
C LEU A 4 80.07 -51.75 0.18
N HIS A 5 78.81 -51.91 -0.24
CA HIS A 5 78.25 -51.20 -1.40
C HIS A 5 76.97 -50.48 -0.96
N LEU A 6 76.97 -49.18 -1.27
CA LEU A 6 75.97 -48.17 -0.95
C LEU A 6 74.94 -48.13 -2.09
N VAL A 7 73.64 -48.16 -1.78
CA VAL A 7 72.56 -47.91 -2.74
C VAL A 7 71.85 -46.62 -2.31
N THR A 8 71.86 -45.64 -3.21
CA THR A 8 71.25 -44.32 -3.06
C THR A 8 69.79 -44.37 -3.52
N LEU A 9 68.84 -43.97 -2.67
CA LEU A 9 67.42 -43.83 -3.00
C LEU A 9 67.08 -42.34 -3.15
N LEU A 10 66.64 -41.92 -4.34
CA LEU A 10 66.07 -40.59 -4.60
C LEU A 10 64.67 -40.49 -3.96
N ILE A 11 64.44 -39.44 -3.15
CA ILE A 11 63.11 -39.04 -2.68
C ILE A 11 62.74 -37.74 -3.42
N SER A 12 61.65 -37.79 -4.19
CA SER A 12 61.05 -36.67 -4.90
C SER A 12 60.10 -35.93 -3.94
N LEU A 13 60.35 -34.65 -3.66
CA LEU A 13 59.40 -33.78 -2.95
C LEU A 13 58.32 -33.31 -3.93
N MET A 14 57.05 -33.65 -3.66
CA MET A 14 55.89 -32.93 -4.19
C MET A 14 55.47 -31.87 -3.18
N GLU A 15 55.51 -30.60 -3.58
CA GLU A 15 54.90 -29.50 -2.86
C GLU A 15 53.37 -29.60 -3.00
N GLY A 16 52.68 -29.92 -1.91
CA GLY A 16 51.23 -29.86 -1.84
C GLY A 16 50.79 -28.41 -1.65
N VAL A 17 50.13 -27.85 -2.66
CA VAL A 17 49.32 -26.63 -2.52
C VAL A 17 48.15 -26.97 -1.61
N VAL A 18 48.19 -26.48 -0.36
CA VAL A 18 47.02 -26.51 0.53
C VAL A 18 46.07 -25.44 0.02
N PRO A 19 44.83 -25.77 -0.39
CA PRO A 19 43.85 -24.74 -0.67
C PRO A 19 43.53 -24.03 0.64
N VAL A 20 43.86 -22.74 0.72
CA VAL A 20 43.34 -21.87 1.78
C VAL A 20 41.84 -21.86 1.58
N ALA A 21 41.11 -22.52 2.49
CA ALA A 21 39.68 -22.33 2.59
C ALA A 21 39.44 -20.85 2.88
N SER A 22 38.82 -20.14 1.94
CA SER A 22 38.30 -18.80 2.17
C SER A 22 37.35 -18.88 3.36
N GLN A 23 37.74 -18.32 4.50
CA GLN A 23 36.86 -18.21 5.64
C GLN A 23 35.67 -17.37 5.17
N ALA A 24 34.45 -17.93 5.21
CA ALA A 24 33.26 -17.18 4.85
C ALA A 24 33.18 -15.97 5.80
N GLN A 25 33.47 -14.77 5.28
CA GLN A 25 33.28 -13.56 6.05
C GLN A 25 31.79 -13.45 6.32
N THR A 26 31.42 -13.10 7.55
CA THR A 26 30.05 -12.80 7.94
C THR A 26 29.89 -11.28 8.04
N PRO A 27 28.69 -10.74 7.77
CA PRO A 27 28.44 -9.32 7.95
C PRO A 27 28.68 -8.85 9.39
N LEU A 28 29.04 -7.58 9.57
CA LEU A 28 29.21 -6.96 10.88
C LEU A 28 27.88 -6.87 11.61
N ILE A 29 27.89 -7.08 12.93
CA ILE A 29 26.72 -6.89 13.80
C ILE A 29 26.44 -5.41 13.99
N MET A 30 25.16 -5.03 13.98
CA MET A 30 24.69 -3.68 14.25
C MET A 30 25.06 -3.26 15.68
N GLU A 31 25.42 -2.00 15.88
CA GLU A 31 25.81 -1.50 17.19
C GLU A 31 24.67 -1.67 18.21
N GLY A 32 25.00 -2.17 19.40
CA GLY A 32 24.03 -2.47 20.47
C GLY A 32 23.17 -3.72 20.23
N LYS A 33 23.39 -4.45 19.13
CA LYS A 33 22.61 -5.63 18.74
C LYS A 33 23.47 -6.90 18.87
N SER A 34 22.82 -8.06 18.89
CA SER A 34 23.48 -9.37 19.06
C SER A 34 23.25 -10.31 17.90
N THR A 35 22.13 -10.15 17.20
CA THR A 35 21.75 -11.00 16.07
C THR A 35 21.69 -10.22 14.78
N LEU A 36 21.38 -8.91 14.78
CA LEU A 36 21.19 -8.06 13.59
C LEU A 36 22.50 -7.62 12.93
N TYR A 37 22.57 -7.66 11.60
CA TYR A 37 23.76 -7.25 10.85
C TYR A 37 23.56 -5.84 10.29
N GLN A 38 24.67 -5.17 10.04
CA GLN A 38 24.73 -3.87 9.41
C GLN A 38 24.43 -3.98 7.92
N ARG A 39 23.57 -3.08 7.45
CA ARG A 39 23.26 -2.87 6.04
C ARG A 39 23.39 -1.39 5.73
N VAL A 40 23.66 -1.09 4.48
CA VAL A 40 23.79 0.27 3.96
C VAL A 40 23.01 0.44 2.67
N LEU A 41 22.52 1.64 2.43
CA LEU A 41 22.00 2.11 1.15
C LEU A 41 23.04 3.01 0.48
N VAL A 42 23.22 2.82 -0.81
CA VAL A 42 24.16 3.63 -1.60
C VAL A 42 23.56 5.01 -1.86
N ARG A 43 24.28 6.08 -1.51
CA ARG A 43 23.75 7.46 -1.64
C ARG A 43 23.60 7.87 -3.10
N GLU A 44 24.71 7.77 -3.81
CA GLU A 44 24.82 8.07 -5.23
C GLU A 44 25.59 6.95 -5.90
N GLY A 45 25.33 6.73 -7.20
CA GLY A 45 26.02 5.68 -7.95
C GLY A 45 27.53 5.85 -7.83
N SER A 46 28.20 4.83 -7.30
CA SER A 46 29.62 4.89 -6.93
C SER A 46 30.39 3.72 -7.55
N PRO A 47 31.63 3.93 -8.03
CA PRO A 47 32.45 2.85 -8.55
C PRO A 47 32.68 1.76 -7.51
N ARG A 48 32.78 0.50 -7.93
CA ARG A 48 33.17 -0.59 -7.03
C ARG A 48 34.69 -0.63 -6.92
N TYR A 49 35.22 -0.72 -5.69
CA TYR A 49 36.65 -0.79 -5.46
C TYR A 49 37.05 -2.17 -4.92
N ALA A 50 38.12 -2.75 -5.45
CA ALA A 50 38.63 -4.03 -4.93
C ALA A 50 39.32 -3.84 -3.56
N ALA A 51 39.91 -2.67 -3.33
CA ALA A 51 40.46 -2.24 -2.04
C ALA A 51 40.35 -0.71 -1.91
N PRO A 52 40.41 -0.15 -0.68
CA PRO A 52 40.38 1.29 -0.46
C PRO A 52 41.41 2.04 -1.32
N GLY A 53 40.96 3.08 -2.03
CA GLY A 53 41.82 3.96 -2.82
C GLY A 53 42.38 3.38 -4.13
N THR A 54 41.96 2.19 -4.57
CA THR A 54 42.38 1.64 -5.88
C THR A 54 41.60 2.25 -7.04
N SER A 55 41.95 1.91 -8.29
CA SER A 55 41.06 2.19 -9.43
C SER A 55 39.79 1.35 -9.34
N GLY A 56 38.62 1.97 -9.47
CA GLY A 56 37.33 1.27 -9.45
C GLY A 56 37.03 0.52 -10.76
N GLY A 57 36.12 -0.45 -10.70
CA GLY A 57 35.64 -1.22 -11.85
C GLY A 57 34.16 -1.59 -11.70
N GLY A 58 33.32 -1.24 -12.69
CA GLY A 58 31.86 -1.30 -12.55
C GLY A 58 31.31 -0.24 -11.58
N SER A 59 29.99 -0.07 -11.53
CA SER A 59 29.32 0.88 -10.64
C SER A 59 28.26 0.17 -9.83
N VAL A 60 28.06 0.65 -8.60
CA VAL A 60 26.88 0.41 -7.80
C VAL A 60 25.84 1.47 -8.17
N LEU A 61 24.56 1.10 -8.10
CA LEU A 61 23.47 2.03 -8.35
C LEU A 61 23.11 2.77 -7.06
N SER A 62 22.59 3.99 -7.19
CA SER A 62 21.98 4.68 -6.05
C SER A 62 20.89 3.81 -5.45
N LEU A 63 20.84 3.77 -4.13
CA LEU A 63 19.84 3.10 -3.30
C LEU A 63 19.92 1.58 -3.35
N GLN A 64 20.96 1.03 -3.97
CA GLN A 64 21.25 -0.38 -3.83
C GLN A 64 21.56 -0.68 -2.36
N ALA A 65 20.82 -1.62 -1.79
CA ALA A 65 21.04 -2.12 -0.44
C ALA A 65 22.16 -3.15 -0.43
N LEU A 66 23.06 -3.05 0.53
CA LEU A 66 24.22 -3.93 0.66
C LEU A 66 24.48 -4.28 2.13
N TRP A 67 25.03 -5.47 2.36
CA TRP A 67 25.48 -5.92 3.67
C TRP A 67 26.89 -5.43 3.95
N VAL A 68 27.16 -5.02 5.18
CA VAL A 68 28.48 -4.49 5.59
C VAL A 68 29.33 -5.61 6.18
N TYR A 69 30.54 -5.80 5.67
CA TYR A 69 31.51 -6.82 6.11
C TYR A 69 32.73 -6.24 6.83
N GLY A 70 32.97 -4.93 6.68
CA GLY A 70 34.11 -4.25 7.25
C GLY A 70 34.00 -2.74 7.11
N ARG A 71 34.64 -2.00 8.00
CA ARG A 71 34.80 -0.55 7.91
C ARG A 71 36.25 -0.19 8.16
N GLN A 72 36.85 0.66 7.34
CA GLN A 72 38.25 1.06 7.45
C GLN A 72 38.45 2.47 6.87
N GLU A 73 38.95 3.41 7.67
CA GLU A 73 39.47 4.72 7.23
C GLU A 73 38.62 5.46 6.19
N GLY A 74 37.31 5.60 6.43
CA GLY A 74 36.39 6.27 5.51
C GLY A 74 35.93 5.42 4.32
N TRP A 75 36.12 4.10 4.40
CA TRP A 75 35.62 3.12 3.46
C TRP A 75 34.81 2.03 4.16
N VAL A 76 33.84 1.49 3.45
CA VAL A 76 33.01 0.36 3.87
C VAL A 76 33.18 -0.80 2.89
N GLN A 77 33.44 -2.00 3.42
CA GLN A 77 33.42 -3.24 2.65
C GLN A 77 32.00 -3.78 2.66
N VAL A 78 31.47 -4.05 1.48
CA VAL A 78 30.06 -4.38 1.27
C VAL A 78 29.89 -5.58 0.34
N GLY A 79 28.76 -6.28 0.48
CA GLY A 79 28.36 -7.40 -0.36
C GLY A 79 26.87 -7.39 -0.68
N PRO A 80 26.45 -8.08 -1.77
CA PRO A 80 25.05 -8.15 -2.17
C PRO A 80 24.19 -9.03 -1.27
N ASP A 81 24.80 -10.01 -0.59
CA ASP A 81 24.15 -10.98 0.28
C ASP A 81 24.90 -11.11 1.63
N ASP A 82 24.40 -11.97 2.52
CA ASP A 82 25.00 -12.32 3.82
C ASP A 82 25.99 -13.52 3.75
N GLY A 83 26.25 -14.05 2.55
CA GLY A 83 27.09 -15.22 2.30
C GLY A 83 28.58 -14.91 2.08
N GLY A 84 28.95 -13.64 2.02
CA GLY A 84 30.34 -13.18 1.88
C GLY A 84 30.90 -13.28 0.47
N ALA A 85 30.06 -13.50 -0.55
CA ALA A 85 30.48 -13.56 -1.94
C ALA A 85 30.47 -12.18 -2.61
N GLY A 86 31.37 -11.95 -3.56
CA GLY A 86 31.34 -10.75 -4.40
C GLY A 86 31.58 -9.43 -3.65
N LEU A 87 32.38 -9.45 -2.58
CA LEU A 87 32.66 -8.27 -1.77
C LEU A 87 33.45 -7.20 -2.53
N PHE A 88 33.14 -5.93 -2.25
CA PHE A 88 33.87 -4.77 -2.76
C PHE A 88 33.82 -3.63 -1.74
N TRP A 89 34.58 -2.56 -1.98
CA TRP A 89 34.66 -1.38 -1.13
C TRP A 89 33.95 -0.20 -1.77
N LEU A 90 33.33 0.62 -0.92
CA LEU A 90 32.75 1.91 -1.26
C LEU A 90 33.27 2.99 -0.31
N PRO A 91 33.38 4.26 -0.75
CA PRO A 91 33.58 5.36 0.17
C PRO A 91 32.43 5.42 1.19
N GLU A 92 32.74 5.67 2.46
CA GLU A 92 31.76 5.83 3.53
C GLU A 92 30.78 6.98 3.22
N THR A 93 31.27 8.04 2.58
CA THR A 93 30.44 9.16 2.13
C THR A 93 29.47 8.79 1.00
N ALA A 94 29.68 7.66 0.33
CA ALA A 94 28.81 7.17 -0.74
C ALA A 94 27.73 6.22 -0.22
N VAL A 95 27.65 5.98 1.10
CA VAL A 95 26.63 5.11 1.70
C VAL A 95 25.97 5.74 2.93
N ILE A 96 24.80 5.24 3.30
CA ILE A 96 24.12 5.55 4.55
C ILE A 96 23.64 4.28 5.22
N ASP A 97 23.71 4.22 6.55
CA ASP A 97 23.25 3.06 7.30
C ASP A 97 21.75 2.86 7.11
N TRP A 98 21.37 1.60 6.86
CA TRP A 98 19.99 1.20 6.63
C TRP A 98 19.59 0.12 7.62
N LYS A 99 18.81 0.53 8.63
CA LYS A 99 18.53 -0.27 9.82
C LYS A 99 17.28 -1.17 9.67
N GLN A 100 16.34 -0.82 8.79
CA GLN A 100 15.07 -1.53 8.58
C GLN A 100 14.53 -1.37 7.16
N ASN A 101 13.69 -2.28 6.69
CA ASN A 101 13.08 -2.22 5.35
C ASN A 101 11.86 -1.29 5.25
N ILE A 102 11.69 -0.38 6.21
CA ILE A 102 10.55 0.53 6.28
C ILE A 102 10.82 1.77 5.43
N VAL A 103 9.85 2.11 4.59
CA VAL A 103 9.87 3.27 3.71
C VAL A 103 8.59 4.09 3.86
N ALA A 104 8.66 5.37 3.52
CA ALA A 104 7.51 6.23 3.35
C ALA A 104 7.22 6.47 1.86
N THR A 105 5.95 6.68 1.53
CA THR A 105 5.50 7.22 0.24
C THR A 105 4.53 8.37 0.49
N PHE A 106 4.35 9.26 -0.47
CA PHE A 106 3.32 10.29 -0.38
C PHE A 106 1.91 9.67 -0.34
N GLU A 107 1.09 10.14 0.59
CA GLU A 107 -0.33 9.85 0.72
C GLU A 107 -1.10 11.17 0.59
N GLY A 108 -1.21 11.61 -0.66
CA GLY A 108 -1.86 12.87 -1.01
C GLY A 108 -3.38 12.75 -1.09
N SER A 109 -4.05 13.81 -0.66
CA SER A 109 -5.44 14.09 -0.97
C SER A 109 -5.57 15.60 -1.13
N GLU A 110 -6.71 16.07 -1.61
CA GLU A 110 -6.96 17.52 -1.63
C GLU A 110 -6.93 18.21 -0.26
N ASN A 111 -7.08 17.43 0.82
CA ASN A 111 -7.12 17.93 2.20
C ASN A 111 -5.74 18.10 2.83
N VAL A 112 -4.69 17.65 2.15
CA VAL A 112 -3.33 17.58 2.69
C VAL A 112 -2.42 18.51 1.91
N GLY A 113 -1.66 19.33 2.62
CA GLY A 113 -0.66 20.20 2.01
C GLY A 113 0.49 19.42 1.36
N ARG A 114 1.23 20.08 0.45
CA ARG A 114 2.49 19.52 -0.07
C ARG A 114 3.45 19.28 1.09
N VAL A 115 4.02 18.07 1.16
CA VAL A 115 4.96 17.66 2.23
C VAL A 115 6.17 18.57 2.28
N LEU A 116 6.55 19.01 3.47
CA LEU A 116 7.74 19.81 3.70
C LEU A 116 8.95 18.91 3.93
N PHE A 117 10.03 19.14 3.18
CA PHE A 117 11.32 18.46 3.38
C PHE A 117 12.26 19.44 4.11
N PHE A 118 12.36 19.29 5.42
CA PHE A 118 13.22 20.07 6.29
C PHE A 118 14.68 19.64 6.16
N LYS A 119 15.62 20.58 6.35
CA LYS A 119 17.07 20.29 6.30
C LYS A 119 17.54 19.35 7.42
N ASP A 120 16.94 19.46 8.61
CA ASP A 120 17.31 18.76 9.83
C ASP A 120 16.12 18.69 10.81
N PHE A 121 16.29 17.98 11.92
CA PHE A 121 15.26 17.82 12.95
C PHE A 121 14.94 19.15 13.64
N ASP A 122 15.95 19.95 13.98
CA ASP A 122 15.77 21.26 14.64
C ASP A 122 14.79 22.15 13.84
N SER A 123 14.96 22.20 12.51
CA SER A 123 14.08 22.96 11.62
C SER A 123 12.64 22.47 11.61
N ALA A 124 12.43 21.17 11.81
CA ALA A 124 11.09 20.60 11.89
C ALA A 124 10.47 20.84 13.28
N TYR A 125 11.26 20.73 14.34
CA TYR A 125 10.86 21.05 15.71
C TYR A 125 10.40 22.49 15.85
N ASP A 126 11.14 23.44 15.28
CA ASP A 126 10.78 24.86 15.30
C ASP A 126 9.35 25.11 14.78
N VAL A 127 8.86 24.28 13.85
CA VAL A 127 7.49 24.38 13.32
C VAL A 127 6.50 23.57 14.15
N VAL A 128 6.86 22.37 14.62
CA VAL A 128 5.97 21.53 15.45
C VAL A 128 5.66 22.20 16.79
N GLU A 129 6.65 22.85 17.39
CA GLU A 129 6.58 23.48 18.71
C GLU A 129 6.12 24.96 18.65
N SER A 130 5.78 25.47 17.47
CA SER A 130 5.31 26.85 17.34
C SER A 130 3.88 27.01 17.86
N GLU A 131 3.50 28.26 18.21
CA GLU A 131 2.14 28.58 18.67
C GLU A 131 1.09 28.36 17.56
N GLU A 132 1.50 28.48 16.28
CA GLU A 132 0.63 28.29 15.11
C GLU A 132 1.28 27.41 14.03
N PRO A 133 1.49 26.10 14.26
CA PRO A 133 2.24 25.21 13.37
C PRO A 133 1.69 25.18 11.94
N GLY A 134 0.36 25.20 11.81
CA GLY A 134 -0.32 25.25 10.51
C GLY A 134 -0.05 26.52 9.72
N TYR A 135 0.03 27.67 10.39
CA TYR A 135 0.35 28.95 9.76
C TYR A 135 1.80 28.99 9.30
N ASP A 136 2.74 28.60 10.17
CA ASP A 136 4.18 28.60 9.87
C ASP A 136 4.52 27.61 8.75
N ALA A 137 3.98 26.39 8.81
CA ALA A 137 4.08 25.44 7.71
C ALA A 137 3.46 25.99 6.41
N GLY A 138 2.39 26.77 6.52
CA GLY A 138 1.78 27.48 5.40
C GLY A 138 2.70 28.52 4.75
N GLN A 139 3.42 29.31 5.56
CA GLN A 139 4.42 30.28 5.08
C GLN A 139 5.58 29.58 4.40
N LEU A 140 6.13 28.53 5.03
CA LEU A 140 7.24 27.74 4.48
C LEU A 140 6.85 27.08 3.14
N ARG A 141 5.62 26.59 3.01
CA ARG A 141 5.09 26.09 1.72
C ARG A 141 5.09 27.16 0.64
N GLN A 142 4.70 28.40 0.96
CA GLN A 142 4.69 29.51 -0.01
C GLN A 142 6.12 29.92 -0.40
N GLU A 143 7.02 30.02 0.57
CA GLU A 143 8.44 30.29 0.36
C GLU A 143 9.07 29.24 -0.58
N ALA A 144 8.88 27.95 -0.31
CA ALA A 144 9.42 26.89 -1.16
C ALA A 144 8.79 26.89 -2.57
N GLN A 145 7.51 27.23 -2.71
CA GLN A 145 6.88 27.41 -4.03
C GLN A 145 7.49 28.56 -4.84
N ILE A 146 7.87 29.65 -4.16
CA ILE A 146 8.57 30.77 -4.79
C ILE A 146 9.98 30.34 -5.20
N ALA A 147 10.68 29.58 -4.35
CA ALA A 147 12.00 29.01 -4.65
C ALA A 147 11.97 28.09 -5.90
N GLU A 148 10.98 27.19 -6.01
CA GLU A 148 10.78 26.33 -7.19
C GLU A 148 10.59 27.11 -8.50
N ARG A 149 10.10 28.35 -8.43
CA ARG A 149 9.89 29.25 -9.58
C ARG A 149 11.11 30.14 -9.88
N GLY A 150 12.26 29.87 -9.26
CA GLY A 150 13.49 30.64 -9.44
C GLY A 150 13.68 31.79 -8.45
N GLY A 151 12.90 31.81 -7.36
CA GLY A 151 13.11 32.71 -6.22
C GLY A 151 14.31 32.32 -5.34
N ALA A 152 14.46 33.00 -4.20
CA ALA A 152 15.51 32.67 -3.23
C ALA A 152 15.26 31.27 -2.63
N PRO A 153 16.30 30.43 -2.45
CA PRO A 153 16.18 29.15 -1.75
C PRO A 153 15.75 29.37 -0.30
N SER A 154 15.04 28.38 0.26
CA SER A 154 14.68 28.39 1.67
C SER A 154 15.89 28.05 2.55
N GLU A 155 15.97 28.68 3.73
CA GLU A 155 16.98 28.36 4.75
C GLU A 155 16.56 27.19 5.67
N THR A 156 15.27 26.82 5.62
CA THR A 156 14.63 25.80 6.47
C THR A 156 14.29 24.54 5.68
N LEU A 157 13.87 24.70 4.42
CA LEU A 157 13.46 23.60 3.56
C LEU A 157 14.49 23.29 2.48
N VAL A 158 14.78 22.00 2.28
CA VAL A 158 15.60 21.53 1.15
C VAL A 158 14.76 21.25 -0.09
N ALA A 159 13.48 20.93 0.08
CA ALA A 159 12.53 20.79 -1.02
C ALA A 159 11.08 20.85 -0.55
N LEU A 160 10.18 20.78 -1.54
CA LEU A 160 8.75 20.66 -1.35
C LEU A 160 8.25 19.42 -2.09
N GLY A 161 7.49 18.57 -1.42
CA GLY A 161 6.83 17.39 -2.00
C GLY A 161 5.94 17.78 -3.18
N PRO A 162 5.56 16.86 -4.07
CA PRO A 162 4.81 17.18 -5.27
C PRO A 162 3.38 17.63 -4.95
N ARG A 163 2.77 18.41 -5.86
CA ARG A 163 1.35 18.80 -5.74
C ARG A 163 0.44 17.65 -6.13
N GLU A 164 0.71 17.03 -7.28
CA GLU A 164 0.03 15.85 -7.76
C GLU A 164 0.63 14.57 -7.13
N LEU A 165 -0.12 13.49 -7.14
CA LEU A 165 0.33 12.21 -6.60
C LEU A 165 1.34 11.52 -7.53
N VAL A 166 2.42 11.00 -6.96
CA VAL A 166 3.40 10.23 -7.73
C VAL A 166 2.90 8.79 -7.89
N ASP A 167 2.81 8.34 -9.15
CA ASP A 167 2.44 6.96 -9.48
C ASP A 167 3.58 6.00 -9.13
N LEU A 168 3.44 5.25 -8.03
CA LEU A 168 4.44 4.32 -7.51
C LEU A 168 4.79 3.19 -8.49
N ARG A 169 3.93 2.85 -9.46
CA ARG A 169 4.19 1.78 -10.44
C ARG A 169 4.90 2.27 -11.69
N LYS A 170 4.78 3.56 -12.02
CA LYS A 170 5.35 4.15 -13.25
C LYS A 170 6.54 5.07 -12.99
N ASN A 171 6.49 5.82 -11.90
CA ASN A 171 7.53 6.74 -11.46
C ASN A 171 8.05 6.23 -10.12
N LEU A 172 8.81 5.14 -10.18
CA LEU A 172 9.25 4.39 -9.02
C LEU A 172 10.05 5.30 -8.07
N TYR A 173 9.54 5.46 -6.86
CA TYR A 173 10.23 6.09 -5.76
C TYR A 173 9.79 5.48 -4.44
N VAL A 174 10.65 5.58 -3.45
CA VAL A 174 10.36 5.27 -2.05
C VAL A 174 11.17 6.23 -1.18
N MET A 175 10.81 6.36 0.09
CA MET A 175 11.58 7.16 1.02
C MET A 175 12.03 6.30 2.21
N PRO A 176 13.18 5.59 2.11
CA PRO A 176 13.69 4.83 3.24
C PRO A 176 13.80 5.68 4.49
N ILE A 177 13.25 5.17 5.59
CA ILE A 177 13.30 5.84 6.90
C ILE A 177 14.61 5.44 7.56
N LEU A 178 15.49 6.42 7.73
CA LEU A 178 16.85 6.25 8.24
C LEU A 178 16.88 6.39 9.76
N GLU A 179 16.13 7.36 10.26
CA GLU A 179 16.02 7.73 11.67
C GLU A 179 14.66 8.38 11.92
N SER A 180 14.19 8.33 13.15
CA SER A 180 12.91 8.91 13.55
C SER A 180 12.98 9.48 14.96
N GLU A 181 12.34 10.62 15.17
CA GLU A 181 12.15 11.22 16.48
C GLU A 181 10.65 11.50 16.68
N GLU A 182 10.16 11.27 17.90
CA GLU A 182 8.78 11.59 18.27
C GLU A 182 8.73 13.03 18.82
N ALA A 183 7.74 13.78 18.38
CA ALA A 183 7.43 15.10 18.88
C ALA A 183 5.94 15.22 19.19
N VAL A 184 5.55 16.27 19.90
CA VAL A 184 4.17 16.52 20.31
C VAL A 184 3.81 17.94 19.95
N PHE A 185 2.75 18.12 19.17
CA PHE A 185 2.15 19.43 18.92
C PHE A 185 1.57 20.00 20.22
N GLU A 186 1.42 21.33 20.33
CA GLU A 186 0.81 21.96 21.51
C GLU A 186 -0.59 21.42 21.85
N ASN A 187 -1.33 20.93 20.85
CA ASN A 187 -2.66 20.33 21.03
C ASN A 187 -2.62 18.89 21.60
N GLY A 188 -1.43 18.35 21.91
CA GLY A 188 -1.21 17.01 22.46
C GLY A 188 -1.20 15.89 21.41
N ALA A 189 -1.30 16.19 20.12
CA ALA A 189 -1.17 15.18 19.08
C ALA A 189 0.31 14.81 18.88
N PHE A 190 0.58 13.50 18.82
CA PHE A 190 1.91 12.97 18.49
C PHE A 190 2.19 13.09 16.98
N VAL A 191 3.45 13.38 16.65
CA VAL A 191 3.99 13.39 15.29
C VAL A 191 5.34 12.71 15.28
N ASN A 192 5.58 11.88 14.27
CA ASN A 192 6.93 11.36 14.00
C ASN A 192 7.61 12.25 12.97
N LEU A 193 8.77 12.76 13.36
CA LEU A 193 9.72 13.37 12.44
C LEU A 193 10.59 12.26 11.89
N LEU A 194 10.60 12.10 10.58
CA LEU A 194 11.28 11.02 9.88
C LEU A 194 12.42 11.59 9.07
N LYS A 195 13.65 11.19 9.40
CA LYS A 195 14.78 11.41 8.50
C LYS A 195 14.70 10.39 7.38
N VAL A 196 14.47 10.86 6.17
CA VAL A 196 14.28 10.04 4.98
C VAL A 196 15.33 10.31 3.94
N ALA A 197 15.61 9.30 3.11
CA ALA A 197 16.29 9.50 1.83
C ALA A 197 15.30 9.38 0.68
N VAL A 198 15.27 10.32 -0.28
CA VAL A 198 14.37 10.14 -1.43
C VAL A 198 15.05 9.26 -2.47
N ALA A 199 14.55 8.04 -2.54
CA ALA A 199 15.03 7.02 -3.43
C ALA A 199 14.31 7.11 -4.77
N ARG A 200 15.04 7.24 -5.89
CA ARG A 200 14.47 7.13 -7.25
C ARG A 200 15.16 5.99 -7.98
N ALA A 201 14.39 5.09 -8.59
CA ALA A 201 14.96 4.16 -9.55
C ALA A 201 15.46 4.98 -10.74
N ALA A 202 16.78 4.98 -10.98
CA ALA A 202 17.34 5.66 -12.14
C ALA A 202 16.90 4.91 -13.40
N PRO A 203 16.17 5.52 -14.35
CA PRO A 203 16.19 4.98 -15.70
C PRO A 203 17.60 5.18 -16.24
N ALA A 204 18.12 4.18 -16.94
CA ALA A 204 19.40 4.24 -17.66
C ALA A 204 19.49 5.37 -18.73
N ASP A 205 18.50 6.27 -18.81
CA ASP A 205 18.49 7.44 -19.68
C ASP A 205 18.35 8.73 -18.86
N ARG A 206 19.49 9.32 -18.49
CA ARG A 206 19.60 10.77 -18.20
C ARG A 206 19.46 11.64 -19.48
N ALA A 207 19.03 11.06 -20.61
CA ALA A 207 18.95 11.73 -21.90
C ALA A 207 17.69 11.36 -22.70
N LEU A 208 16.52 11.38 -22.06
CA LEU A 208 15.29 11.69 -22.78
C LEU A 208 14.59 12.79 -22.00
N ILE A 209 14.82 14.03 -22.45
CA ILE A 209 13.80 15.07 -22.36
C ILE A 209 12.55 14.40 -22.93
N ALA A 210 11.65 13.97 -22.05
CA ALA A 210 10.33 13.53 -22.49
C ALA A 210 9.78 14.68 -23.34
N PRO A 211 9.13 14.38 -24.49
CA PRO A 211 8.50 15.43 -25.27
C PRO A 211 7.64 16.27 -24.31
N ALA A 212 7.62 17.58 -24.52
CA ALA A 212 6.89 18.52 -23.69
C ALA A 212 5.56 17.89 -23.23
N PRO A 213 5.22 17.93 -21.93
CA PRO A 213 3.96 17.35 -21.47
C PRO A 213 2.87 17.85 -22.41
N GLN A 214 1.99 16.95 -22.86
CA GLN A 214 0.78 17.39 -23.53
C GLN A 214 0.21 18.53 -22.69
N GLY A 215 -0.10 19.67 -23.31
CA GLY A 215 -0.57 20.83 -22.56
C GLY A 215 -1.69 20.37 -21.61
N GLU A 216 -1.69 20.83 -20.36
CA GLU A 216 -2.55 20.31 -19.30
C GLU A 216 -4.02 20.13 -19.76
N GLY A 217 -4.50 21.03 -20.63
CA GLY A 217 -5.79 20.90 -21.31
C GLY A 217 -6.01 19.57 -22.05
N ALA A 218 -5.06 19.08 -22.84
CA ALA A 218 -5.19 17.79 -23.55
C ALA A 218 -5.17 16.58 -22.60
N ILE A 219 -4.43 16.66 -21.49
CA ILE A 219 -4.46 15.64 -20.44
C ILE A 219 -5.85 15.62 -19.81
N ARG A 220 -6.36 16.79 -19.42
CA ARG A 220 -7.68 16.96 -18.82
C ARG A 220 -8.78 16.48 -19.76
N GLU A 221 -8.72 16.81 -21.05
CA GLU A 221 -9.67 16.35 -22.08
C GLU A 221 -9.77 14.82 -22.16
N ASN A 222 -8.70 14.07 -21.85
CA ASN A 222 -8.69 12.60 -21.86
C ASN A 222 -9.15 11.97 -20.54
N TYR A 223 -9.57 12.76 -19.55
CA TYR A 223 -10.08 12.25 -18.28
C TYR A 223 -11.45 11.59 -18.46
N ARG A 224 -11.54 10.31 -18.09
CA ARG A 224 -12.75 9.48 -18.18
C ARG A 224 -13.04 8.81 -16.84
N ALA A 225 -14.31 8.51 -16.58
CA ALA A 225 -14.75 7.79 -15.39
C ALA A 225 -15.39 6.44 -15.72
N ALA A 226 -15.16 5.47 -14.85
CA ALA A 226 -15.88 4.21 -14.81
C ALA A 226 -16.64 4.12 -13.48
N VAL A 227 -17.94 3.81 -13.55
CA VAL A 227 -18.80 3.62 -12.38
C VAL A 227 -19.44 2.24 -12.48
N VAL A 228 -19.11 1.33 -11.57
CA VAL A 228 -19.67 -0.02 -11.55
C VAL A 228 -20.62 -0.17 -10.38
N PHE A 229 -21.89 -0.39 -10.68
CA PHE A 229 -22.91 -0.71 -9.68
C PHE A 229 -22.86 -2.19 -9.35
N VAL A 230 -22.65 -2.51 -8.08
CA VAL A 230 -22.67 -3.85 -7.52
C VAL A 230 -23.94 -3.94 -6.67
N VAL A 231 -24.97 -4.58 -7.22
CA VAL A 231 -26.32 -4.53 -6.67
C VAL A 231 -26.66 -5.87 -6.04
N ASP A 232 -27.15 -5.81 -4.81
CA ASP A 232 -27.75 -6.96 -4.15
C ASP A 232 -29.01 -7.39 -4.92
N THR A 233 -29.04 -8.65 -5.33
CA THR A 233 -30.16 -9.23 -6.07
C THR A 233 -30.83 -10.35 -5.29
N THR A 234 -30.74 -10.35 -3.97
CA THR A 234 -31.42 -11.30 -3.09
C THR A 234 -32.92 -10.98 -2.96
N VAL A 235 -33.65 -11.85 -2.26
CA VAL A 235 -35.10 -11.70 -2.09
C VAL A 235 -35.41 -10.35 -1.43
N SER A 236 -36.41 -9.64 -1.97
CA SER A 236 -36.87 -8.31 -1.54
C SER A 236 -36.09 -7.11 -2.08
N MET A 237 -35.10 -7.35 -2.94
CA MET A 237 -34.37 -6.27 -3.61
C MET A 237 -35.07 -5.70 -4.85
N GLN A 238 -36.16 -6.31 -5.35
CA GLN A 238 -36.80 -5.87 -6.60
C GLN A 238 -37.20 -4.37 -6.66
N PRO A 239 -37.77 -3.76 -5.61
CA PRO A 239 -38.07 -2.32 -5.62
C PRO A 239 -36.81 -1.45 -5.82
N TYR A 240 -35.68 -1.84 -5.23
CA TYR A 240 -34.42 -1.11 -5.32
C TYR A 240 -33.70 -1.38 -6.65
N ILE A 241 -33.81 -2.59 -7.21
CA ILE A 241 -33.36 -2.88 -8.58
C ILE A 241 -34.09 -1.95 -9.56
N ASN A 242 -35.41 -1.79 -9.40
CA ASN A 242 -36.19 -0.87 -10.20
C ASN A 242 -35.80 0.60 -9.95
N ALA A 243 -35.60 1.02 -8.70
CA ALA A 243 -35.16 2.39 -8.40
C ALA A 243 -33.75 2.69 -8.94
N THR A 244 -32.84 1.70 -8.94
CA THR A 244 -31.50 1.81 -9.52
C THR A 244 -31.60 2.00 -11.03
N ARG A 245 -32.48 1.22 -11.69
CA ARG A 245 -32.80 1.38 -13.11
C ARG A 245 -33.25 2.80 -13.42
N ASP A 246 -34.27 3.28 -12.70
CA ASP A 246 -34.84 4.60 -12.96
C ASP A 246 -33.82 5.72 -12.72
N ALA A 247 -33.03 5.64 -11.64
CA ALA A 247 -31.97 6.62 -11.36
C ALA A 247 -30.94 6.66 -12.49
N LEU A 248 -30.43 5.50 -12.90
CA LEU A 248 -29.40 5.41 -13.93
C LEU A 248 -29.91 5.80 -15.30
N GLU A 249 -31.15 5.46 -15.66
CA GLU A 249 -31.78 5.94 -16.88
C GLU A 249 -31.82 7.47 -16.93
N ASP A 250 -32.22 8.13 -15.84
CA ASP A 250 -32.25 9.60 -15.77
C ASP A 250 -30.86 10.22 -15.95
N ILE A 251 -29.83 9.64 -15.31
CA ILE A 251 -28.44 10.11 -15.40
C ILE A 251 -27.91 9.92 -16.83
N PHE A 252 -28.12 8.74 -17.41
CA PHE A 252 -27.72 8.44 -18.78
C PHE A 252 -28.36 9.39 -19.77
N ASP A 253 -29.66 9.67 -19.61
CA ASP A 253 -30.37 10.63 -20.45
C ASP A 253 -29.77 12.03 -20.34
N GLN A 254 -29.38 12.46 -19.13
CA GLN A 254 -28.71 13.75 -18.93
C GLN A 254 -27.31 13.79 -19.55
N VAL A 255 -26.50 12.75 -19.32
CA VAL A 255 -25.14 12.63 -19.88
C VAL A 255 -25.19 12.54 -21.41
N SER A 256 -26.11 11.77 -21.98
CA SER A 256 -26.27 11.62 -23.43
C SER A 256 -26.74 12.89 -24.13
N ARG A 257 -27.47 13.77 -23.41
CA ARG A 257 -27.87 15.10 -23.89
C ARG A 257 -26.75 16.14 -23.79
N SER A 258 -25.66 15.82 -23.09
CA SER A 258 -24.46 16.65 -22.96
C SER A 258 -23.36 16.16 -23.91
N ASN A 259 -22.30 16.96 -24.13
CA ASN A 259 -21.10 16.52 -24.85
C ASN A 259 -20.24 15.51 -24.04
N ALA A 260 -20.78 14.89 -22.98
CA ALA A 260 -20.09 13.99 -22.06
C ALA A 260 -20.44 12.51 -22.26
N GLY A 261 -21.23 12.15 -23.27
CA GLY A 261 -21.62 10.75 -23.56
C GLY A 261 -20.46 9.76 -23.65
N ASP A 262 -19.29 10.20 -24.15
CA ASP A 262 -18.13 9.34 -24.37
C ASP A 262 -17.16 9.25 -23.16
N VAL A 263 -17.40 10.01 -22.09
CA VAL A 263 -16.45 10.10 -20.96
C VAL A 263 -16.79 9.28 -19.74
N ILE A 264 -18.01 8.74 -19.64
CA ILE A 264 -18.41 7.91 -18.51
C ILE A 264 -18.88 6.55 -19.02
N SER A 265 -18.32 5.50 -18.45
CA SER A 265 -18.74 4.11 -18.67
C SER A 265 -19.42 3.57 -17.42
N PHE A 266 -20.57 2.90 -17.58
CA PHE A 266 -21.27 2.28 -16.46
C PHE A 266 -21.21 0.75 -16.52
N GLY A 267 -20.80 0.11 -15.43
CA GLY A 267 -20.89 -1.34 -15.25
C GLY A 267 -22.04 -1.70 -14.32
N LEU A 268 -22.54 -2.92 -14.48
CA LEU A 268 -23.57 -3.48 -13.61
C LEU A 268 -23.29 -4.94 -13.30
N ILE A 269 -23.16 -5.23 -12.02
CA ILE A 269 -23.00 -6.55 -11.43
C ILE A 269 -24.16 -6.78 -10.48
N GLY A 270 -24.75 -7.97 -10.53
CA GLY A 270 -25.61 -8.47 -9.48
C GLY A 270 -24.86 -9.48 -8.64
N TYR A 271 -25.08 -9.46 -7.32
CA TYR A 271 -24.56 -10.49 -6.43
C TYR A 271 -25.66 -11.05 -5.53
N ARG A 272 -25.41 -12.21 -4.94
CA ARG A 272 -26.28 -12.93 -3.99
C ARG A 272 -25.40 -13.50 -2.85
N ASP A 273 -25.74 -14.66 -2.32
CA ASP A 273 -24.95 -15.36 -1.30
C ASP A 273 -24.18 -16.55 -1.89
N ASN A 274 -23.51 -17.26 -0.99
CA ASN A 274 -22.78 -18.49 -1.24
C ASN A 274 -23.63 -19.63 -1.86
N LEU A 275 -23.30 -20.02 -3.09
CA LEU A 275 -23.96 -21.11 -3.82
C LEU A 275 -23.76 -22.50 -3.22
N LYS A 276 -22.68 -22.75 -2.47
CA LYS A 276 -22.45 -24.05 -1.84
C LYS A 276 -23.49 -24.30 -0.73
N ALA A 277 -23.88 -23.25 -0.02
CA ALA A 277 -24.85 -23.33 1.06
C ALA A 277 -26.30 -23.14 0.56
N ALA A 278 -26.52 -22.34 -0.48
CA ALA A 278 -27.83 -22.12 -1.09
C ALA A 278 -27.79 -22.26 -2.63
N PRO A 279 -27.81 -23.50 -3.17
CA PRO A 279 -27.68 -23.75 -4.61
C PRO A 279 -28.79 -23.15 -5.48
N GLY A 280 -29.97 -22.89 -4.90
CA GLY A 280 -31.11 -22.29 -5.59
C GLY A 280 -30.97 -20.78 -5.88
N LEU A 281 -29.87 -20.15 -5.42
CA LEU A 281 -29.56 -18.76 -5.74
C LEU A 281 -29.03 -18.55 -7.16
N GLU A 282 -28.85 -19.59 -7.98
CA GLU A 282 -28.44 -19.55 -9.40
C GLU A 282 -27.04 -19.01 -9.72
N TYR A 283 -26.62 -17.89 -9.11
CA TYR A 283 -25.29 -17.28 -9.21
C TYR A 283 -24.92 -16.59 -7.88
N ASP A 284 -23.62 -16.52 -7.58
CA ASP A 284 -23.04 -15.75 -6.47
C ASP A 284 -22.73 -14.31 -6.91
N ALA A 285 -22.09 -14.12 -8.07
CA ALA A 285 -21.86 -12.84 -8.71
C ALA A 285 -21.98 -12.95 -10.24
N LYS A 286 -22.55 -11.93 -10.89
CA LYS A 286 -22.81 -11.94 -12.33
C LYS A 286 -22.76 -10.55 -12.97
N THR A 287 -22.01 -10.42 -14.06
CA THR A 287 -22.01 -9.23 -14.90
C THR A 287 -23.27 -9.17 -15.76
N PHE A 288 -24.04 -8.09 -15.64
CA PHE A 288 -25.19 -7.78 -16.50
C PHE A 288 -24.83 -6.78 -17.60
N VAL A 289 -23.93 -5.84 -17.29
CA VAL A 289 -23.35 -4.86 -18.21
C VAL A 289 -21.88 -4.66 -17.87
N ASN A 290 -20.98 -4.84 -18.84
CA ASN A 290 -19.57 -4.49 -18.70
C ASN A 290 -19.31 -3.02 -19.07
N LEU A 291 -18.14 -2.48 -18.73
CA LEU A 291 -17.79 -1.07 -19.00
C LEU A 291 -17.75 -0.66 -20.48
N GLN A 292 -17.57 -1.61 -21.40
CA GLN A 292 -17.60 -1.35 -22.85
C GLN A 292 -19.04 -1.20 -23.34
N ASP A 293 -19.91 -2.14 -22.97
CA ASP A 293 -21.34 -2.11 -23.27
C ASP A 293 -22.05 -0.96 -22.55
N GLY A 294 -21.54 -0.59 -21.37
CA GLY A 294 -21.97 0.52 -20.53
C GLY A 294 -21.85 1.92 -21.12
N GLN A 295 -21.21 2.06 -22.27
CA GLN A 295 -21.20 3.32 -23.04
C GLN A 295 -22.46 3.46 -23.89
N SER A 296 -23.17 2.36 -24.14
CA SER A 296 -24.41 2.34 -24.92
C SER A 296 -25.63 2.37 -24.00
N PRO A 297 -26.45 3.42 -24.04
CA PRO A 297 -27.69 3.47 -23.28
C PRO A 297 -28.62 2.29 -23.56
N GLN A 298 -28.63 1.80 -24.81
CA GLN A 298 -29.44 0.66 -25.19
C GLN A 298 -28.95 -0.64 -24.53
N LYS A 299 -27.67 -0.98 -24.67
CA LYS A 299 -27.12 -2.21 -24.09
C LYS A 299 -27.18 -2.19 -22.56
N PHE A 300 -26.98 -1.01 -21.98
CA PHE A 300 -27.11 -0.81 -20.54
C PHE A 300 -28.54 -1.10 -20.06
N ARG A 301 -29.56 -0.53 -20.72
CA ARG A 301 -30.98 -0.82 -20.44
C ARG A 301 -31.33 -2.30 -20.63
N GLU A 302 -30.83 -2.92 -21.70
CA GLU A 302 -30.99 -4.36 -21.92
C GLU A 302 -30.40 -5.17 -20.76
N GLY A 303 -29.20 -4.84 -20.28
CA GLY A 303 -28.60 -5.49 -19.12
C GLY A 303 -29.42 -5.34 -17.83
N ILE A 304 -29.84 -4.12 -17.53
CA ILE A 304 -30.67 -3.81 -16.36
C ILE A 304 -32.04 -4.50 -16.40
N SER A 305 -32.67 -4.61 -17.58
CA SER A 305 -33.96 -5.31 -17.72
C SER A 305 -33.87 -6.81 -17.45
N ARG A 306 -32.67 -7.40 -17.62
CA ARG A 306 -32.40 -8.81 -17.30
C ARG A 306 -32.12 -9.05 -15.81
N MET A 307 -31.83 -8.00 -15.04
CA MET A 307 -31.58 -8.10 -13.61
C MET A 307 -32.90 -8.27 -12.85
N ALA A 308 -32.97 -9.33 -12.06
CA ALA A 308 -34.13 -9.67 -11.23
C ALA A 308 -33.67 -10.24 -9.90
N GLU A 309 -34.51 -10.06 -8.87
CA GLU A 309 -34.26 -10.63 -7.55
C GLU A 309 -34.21 -12.17 -7.57
N ALA A 310 -33.58 -12.75 -6.55
CA ALA A 310 -33.52 -14.18 -6.35
C ALA A 310 -34.91 -14.75 -6.09
N ARG A 311 -35.14 -15.98 -6.55
CA ARG A 311 -36.40 -16.71 -6.33
C ARG A 311 -36.40 -17.49 -5.02
N GLU A 312 -35.22 -17.77 -4.50
CA GLU A 312 -35.00 -18.50 -3.25
C GLU A 312 -34.24 -17.61 -2.26
N SER A 313 -34.46 -17.86 -0.97
CA SER A 313 -33.78 -17.14 0.11
C SER A 313 -32.39 -17.71 0.35
N SER A 314 -31.47 -16.83 0.75
CA SER A 314 -30.18 -17.17 1.34
C SER A 314 -30.34 -17.85 2.70
N VAL A 315 -29.22 -18.28 3.30
CA VAL A 315 -29.22 -19.01 4.58
C VAL A 315 -29.66 -18.11 5.74
N ASN A 316 -29.26 -16.85 5.73
CA ASN A 316 -29.61 -15.86 6.73
C ASN A 316 -29.54 -14.45 6.12
N PHE A 317 -29.91 -13.43 6.89
CA PHE A 317 -30.05 -12.06 6.38
C PHE A 317 -28.77 -11.42 5.84
N ARG A 318 -27.57 -11.86 6.27
CA ARG A 318 -26.31 -11.33 5.71
C ARG A 318 -26.06 -11.94 4.33
N GLU A 319 -25.40 -11.19 3.46
CA GLU A 319 -25.18 -11.58 2.06
C GLU A 319 -23.71 -11.36 1.66
N ASP A 320 -23.24 -12.01 0.59
CA ASP A 320 -21.82 -11.99 0.20
C ASP A 320 -21.46 -10.76 -0.65
N ALA A 321 -21.70 -9.57 -0.08
CA ALA A 321 -21.43 -8.29 -0.72
C ALA A 321 -19.97 -8.10 -1.11
N TYR A 322 -19.06 -8.67 -0.34
CA TYR A 322 -17.62 -8.61 -0.60
C TYR A 322 -17.25 -9.43 -1.84
N ALA A 323 -17.89 -10.57 -2.09
CA ALA A 323 -17.72 -11.30 -3.34
C ALA A 323 -18.20 -10.49 -4.55
N GLY A 324 -19.30 -9.75 -4.42
CA GLY A 324 -19.77 -8.84 -5.47
C GLY A 324 -18.74 -7.75 -5.83
N VAL A 325 -18.12 -7.14 -4.81
CA VAL A 325 -17.07 -6.12 -4.99
C VAL A 325 -15.78 -6.73 -5.54
N ASP A 326 -15.31 -7.87 -5.01
CA ASP A 326 -14.11 -8.59 -5.52
C ASP A 326 -14.31 -9.03 -6.98
N TYR A 327 -15.51 -9.47 -7.34
CA TYR A 327 -15.85 -9.84 -8.72
C TYR A 327 -15.73 -8.64 -9.67
N ALA A 328 -16.06 -7.42 -9.22
CA ALA A 328 -15.90 -6.21 -10.04
C ALA A 328 -14.44 -5.91 -10.41
N LEU A 329 -13.47 -6.34 -9.60
CA LEU A 329 -12.04 -6.15 -9.89
C LEU A 329 -11.60 -7.01 -11.09
N SER A 330 -12.10 -8.23 -11.18
CA SER A 330 -11.69 -9.21 -12.20
C SER A 330 -12.58 -9.19 -13.45
N ALA A 331 -13.87 -8.88 -13.31
CA ALA A 331 -14.85 -8.96 -14.40
C ALA A 331 -14.88 -7.72 -15.30
N MET A 332 -14.28 -6.61 -14.88
CA MET A 332 -14.34 -5.32 -15.58
C MET A 332 -12.97 -4.90 -16.09
N ASN A 333 -12.93 -4.34 -17.31
CA ASN A 333 -11.72 -3.69 -17.83
C ASN A 333 -11.73 -2.20 -17.44
N TRP A 334 -10.90 -1.86 -16.45
CA TRP A 334 -10.77 -0.52 -15.89
C TRP A 334 -9.65 0.33 -16.51
N GLU A 335 -9.01 -0.16 -17.57
CA GLU A 335 -7.96 0.57 -18.27
C GLU A 335 -8.49 1.85 -18.92
N GLY A 336 -7.66 2.90 -18.93
CA GLY A 336 -7.99 4.18 -19.56
C GLY A 336 -8.93 5.10 -18.78
N PHE A 337 -9.44 4.67 -17.61
CA PHE A 337 -10.26 5.52 -16.74
C PHE A 337 -9.39 6.20 -15.66
N GLY A 338 -9.54 7.51 -15.49
CA GLY A 338 -8.87 8.29 -14.46
C GLY A 338 -9.66 8.39 -13.16
N ALA A 339 -10.98 8.23 -13.22
CA ALA A 339 -11.86 8.05 -12.07
C ALA A 339 -12.47 6.64 -12.08
N ARG A 340 -12.43 5.94 -10.95
CA ARG A 340 -12.94 4.57 -10.83
C ARG A 340 -13.76 4.44 -9.56
N PHE A 341 -15.05 4.20 -9.72
CA PHE A 341 -15.98 4.04 -8.60
C PHE A 341 -16.66 2.68 -8.64
N ILE A 342 -16.72 2.02 -7.49
CA ILE A 342 -17.57 0.85 -7.25
C ILE A 342 -18.68 1.31 -6.30
N VAL A 343 -19.93 1.21 -6.73
CA VAL A 343 -21.10 1.59 -5.93
C VAL A 343 -21.84 0.32 -5.51
N LEU A 344 -21.66 -0.07 -4.26
CA LEU A 344 -22.36 -1.21 -3.65
C LEU A 344 -23.74 -0.77 -3.14
N VAL A 345 -24.77 -1.53 -3.49
CA VAL A 345 -26.16 -1.30 -3.06
C VAL A 345 -26.66 -2.56 -2.36
N THR A 346 -27.11 -2.45 -1.12
CA THR A 346 -27.55 -3.61 -0.31
C THR A 346 -28.42 -3.19 0.88
N ASP A 347 -29.31 -4.06 1.32
CA ASP A 347 -30.05 -3.93 2.57
C ASP A 347 -29.54 -4.82 3.70
N ALA A 348 -28.49 -5.59 3.44
CA ALA A 348 -27.90 -6.57 4.34
C ALA A 348 -26.45 -6.18 4.70
N GLY A 349 -25.96 -6.71 5.82
CA GLY A 349 -24.55 -6.69 6.17
C GLY A 349 -23.74 -7.75 5.40
N PRO A 350 -22.42 -7.55 5.30
CA PRO A 350 -21.56 -8.41 4.50
C PRO A 350 -21.18 -9.72 5.21
N ARG A 351 -20.72 -10.70 4.43
CA ARG A 351 -19.97 -11.88 4.91
C ARG A 351 -18.50 -11.52 5.18
N GLU A 352 -18.18 -11.22 6.43
CA GLU A 352 -16.80 -10.94 6.89
C GLU A 352 -15.88 -12.17 6.77
N ALA A 353 -14.56 -11.95 6.89
CA ALA A 353 -13.52 -12.98 6.72
C ALA A 353 -13.72 -14.27 7.54
N ASN A 354 -14.32 -14.16 8.73
CA ASN A 354 -14.54 -15.28 9.63
C ASN A 354 -15.90 -16.00 9.43
N ASP A 355 -16.76 -15.50 8.52
CA ASP A 355 -18.01 -16.17 8.17
C ASP A 355 -17.69 -17.34 7.22
N LYS A 356 -18.11 -18.56 7.57
CA LYS A 356 -17.91 -19.76 6.76
C LYS A 356 -18.58 -19.69 5.38
N LEU A 357 -19.53 -18.77 5.22
CA LEU A 357 -20.21 -18.51 3.97
C LEU A 357 -19.52 -17.44 3.12
N SER A 358 -18.50 -16.75 3.65
CA SER A 358 -17.70 -15.79 2.86
C SER A 358 -16.97 -16.51 1.72
N THR A 359 -17.16 -16.04 0.50
CA THR A 359 -16.46 -16.56 -0.68
C THR A 359 -15.07 -15.93 -0.83
N THR A 360 -14.88 -14.71 -0.29
CA THR A 360 -13.61 -13.98 -0.40
C THR A 360 -12.62 -14.33 0.70
N GLY A 361 -13.11 -14.63 1.91
CA GLY A 361 -12.25 -14.76 3.10
C GLY A 361 -11.60 -13.44 3.52
N LEU A 362 -12.11 -12.30 3.03
CA LEU A 362 -11.57 -10.96 3.28
C LEU A 362 -12.45 -10.16 4.24
N SER A 363 -11.81 -9.28 5.01
CA SER A 363 -12.51 -8.29 5.84
C SER A 363 -12.86 -7.06 5.01
N ALA A 364 -13.66 -6.15 5.59
CA ALA A 364 -13.87 -4.81 5.06
C ALA A 364 -12.55 -4.09 4.71
N ALA A 365 -11.59 -4.08 5.65
CA ALA A 365 -10.31 -3.41 5.50
C ALA A 365 -9.43 -4.07 4.43
N GLY A 366 -9.38 -5.41 4.38
CA GLY A 366 -8.58 -6.12 3.39
C GLY A 366 -9.10 -5.97 1.97
N LEU A 367 -10.41 -6.05 1.79
CA LEU A 367 -11.00 -5.79 0.49
C LEU A 367 -10.77 -4.34 0.05
N ASN A 368 -10.96 -3.36 0.95
CA ASN A 368 -10.65 -1.96 0.66
C ASN A 368 -9.18 -1.77 0.23
N SER A 369 -8.23 -2.35 0.98
CA SER A 369 -6.80 -2.31 0.66
C SER A 369 -6.54 -2.88 -0.74
N ILE A 370 -7.07 -4.06 -1.06
CA ILE A 370 -6.93 -4.67 -2.39
C ILE A 370 -7.49 -3.77 -3.50
N VAL A 371 -8.68 -3.19 -3.32
CA VAL A 371 -9.29 -2.29 -4.32
C VAL A 371 -8.44 -1.04 -4.52
N ARG A 372 -7.96 -0.42 -3.45
CA ARG A 372 -7.11 0.77 -3.53
C ARG A 372 -5.77 0.48 -4.19
N GLU A 373 -5.08 -0.55 -3.73
CA GLU A 373 -3.72 -0.88 -4.15
C GLU A 373 -3.65 -1.39 -5.60
N ARG A 374 -4.58 -2.27 -5.99
CA ARG A 374 -4.57 -2.85 -7.35
C ARG A 374 -5.19 -1.90 -8.36
N LEU A 375 -6.35 -1.35 -8.04
CA LEU A 375 -7.20 -0.64 -8.99
C LEU A 375 -7.15 0.89 -8.86
N GLY A 376 -6.83 1.41 -7.66
CA GLY A 376 -6.97 2.84 -7.36
C GLY A 376 -8.42 3.32 -7.48
N ALA A 377 -9.38 2.46 -7.16
CA ALA A 377 -10.81 2.79 -7.15
C ALA A 377 -11.28 3.17 -5.74
N ALA A 378 -12.34 3.96 -5.67
CA ALA A 378 -13.08 4.19 -4.44
C ALA A 378 -14.35 3.34 -4.41
N ILE A 379 -14.65 2.80 -3.23
CA ILE A 379 -15.91 2.09 -2.98
C ILE A 379 -16.86 3.07 -2.29
N ALA A 380 -18.10 3.14 -2.78
CA ALA A 380 -19.20 3.82 -2.13
C ALA A 380 -20.28 2.79 -1.78
N VAL A 381 -20.91 2.91 -0.62
CA VAL A 381 -21.97 1.99 -0.18
C VAL A 381 -23.27 2.76 0.04
N MET A 382 -24.32 2.35 -0.66
CA MET A 382 -25.69 2.74 -0.41
C MET A 382 -26.37 1.65 0.41
N HIS A 383 -26.38 1.83 1.73
CA HIS A 383 -26.90 0.85 2.69
C HIS A 383 -28.37 1.14 3.01
N LEU A 384 -29.25 0.26 2.56
CA LEU A 384 -30.69 0.34 2.70
C LEU A 384 -31.09 -0.14 4.09
N ARG A 385 -31.38 0.78 5.02
CA ARG A 385 -31.70 0.44 6.42
C ARG A 385 -33.15 -0.05 6.56
N THR A 386 -33.48 -1.17 5.94
CA THR A 386 -34.84 -1.72 5.89
C THR A 386 -35.29 -2.16 7.29
N PRO A 387 -36.60 -2.21 7.57
CA PRO A 387 -37.09 -2.71 8.84
C PRO A 387 -36.66 -4.15 9.16
N ARG A 388 -36.38 -4.98 8.14
CA ARG A 388 -35.92 -6.36 8.29
C ARG A 388 -34.49 -6.44 8.85
N GLY A 389 -33.62 -5.53 8.42
CA GLY A 389 -32.21 -5.46 8.85
C GLY A 389 -31.98 -4.78 10.19
N LYS A 390 -33.02 -4.45 10.97
CA LYS A 390 -32.89 -3.64 12.20
C LYS A 390 -31.81 -4.13 13.18
N ASN A 391 -31.66 -5.45 13.32
CA ASN A 391 -30.66 -6.04 14.23
C ASN A 391 -29.26 -6.12 13.62
N ASP A 392 -29.13 -5.91 12.32
CA ASP A 392 -27.90 -6.01 11.55
C ASP A 392 -27.32 -4.63 11.16
N HIS A 393 -28.14 -3.57 11.15
CA HIS A 393 -27.72 -2.24 10.72
C HIS A 393 -26.44 -1.72 11.38
N ALA A 394 -26.26 -1.96 12.68
CA ALA A 394 -25.10 -1.45 13.41
C ALA A 394 -23.80 -2.14 12.98
N SER A 395 -23.82 -3.47 12.84
CA SER A 395 -22.68 -4.24 12.33
C SER A 395 -22.41 -3.93 10.86
N ALA A 396 -23.46 -3.89 10.04
CA ALA A 396 -23.35 -3.54 8.61
C ALA A 396 -22.78 -2.13 8.41
N GLU A 397 -23.24 -1.14 9.19
CA GLU A 397 -22.69 0.23 9.12
C GLU A 397 -21.21 0.28 9.48
N ALA A 398 -20.78 -0.41 10.53
CA ALA A 398 -19.37 -0.47 10.91
C ALA A 398 -18.52 -1.06 9.78
N ALA A 399 -18.92 -2.24 9.27
CA ALA A 399 -18.24 -2.94 8.19
C ALA A 399 -18.18 -2.10 6.90
N TYR A 400 -19.27 -1.42 6.52
CA TYR A 400 -19.31 -0.62 5.31
C TYR A 400 -18.59 0.72 5.42
N ARG A 401 -18.51 1.32 6.62
CA ARG A 401 -17.66 2.49 6.84
C ARG A 401 -16.18 2.14 6.71
N GLU A 402 -15.78 0.97 7.20
CA GLU A 402 -14.42 0.47 7.03
C GLU A 402 -14.12 0.13 5.56
N LEU A 403 -15.04 -0.56 4.87
CA LEU A 403 -14.92 -0.88 3.43
C LEU A 403 -14.78 0.37 2.55
N THR A 404 -15.41 1.48 2.93
CA THR A 404 -15.42 2.73 2.16
C THR A 404 -14.42 3.76 2.68
N SER A 405 -13.55 3.38 3.61
CA SER A 405 -12.53 4.26 4.17
C SER A 405 -11.49 4.65 3.11
N LEU A 406 -11.02 5.89 3.20
CA LEU A 406 -10.03 6.48 2.31
C LEU A 406 -9.07 7.34 3.14
N PRO A 407 -7.76 7.35 2.84
CA PRO A 407 -6.81 8.18 3.57
C PRO A 407 -7.20 9.66 3.50
N ASN A 408 -7.16 10.33 4.65
CA ASN A 408 -7.37 11.78 4.77
C ASN A 408 -8.75 12.28 4.28
N LEU A 409 -9.69 11.35 4.04
CA LEU A 409 -11.01 11.60 3.49
C LEU A 409 -12.09 10.88 4.30
N PRO A 410 -13.29 11.46 4.43
CA PRO A 410 -14.42 10.77 5.05
C PRO A 410 -14.85 9.53 4.22
N PRO A 411 -15.37 8.46 4.88
CA PRO A 411 -15.82 7.27 4.19
C PRO A 411 -17.07 7.54 3.33
N LEU A 412 -17.16 6.86 2.18
CA LEU A 412 -18.28 6.98 1.24
C LEU A 412 -19.46 6.05 1.61
N TYR A 413 -19.98 6.19 2.83
CA TYR A 413 -21.12 5.43 3.32
C TYR A 413 -22.40 6.29 3.34
N PHE A 414 -23.45 5.82 2.66
CA PHE A 414 -24.72 6.51 2.47
C PHE A 414 -25.88 5.67 3.03
N PRO A 415 -26.36 5.96 4.26
CA PRO A 415 -27.48 5.24 4.84
C PRO A 415 -28.82 5.72 4.25
N ILE A 416 -29.62 4.80 3.72
CA ILE A 416 -30.98 5.08 3.26
C ILE A 416 -31.96 4.67 4.35
N GLU A 417 -32.39 5.65 5.13
CA GLU A 417 -33.28 5.42 6.26
C GLU A 417 -34.60 4.76 5.85
N LYS A 418 -34.96 3.69 6.58
CA LYS A 418 -36.14 2.83 6.35
C LYS A 418 -36.11 2.04 5.03
N GLY A 419 -35.03 2.10 4.26
CA GLY A 419 -35.00 1.54 2.91
C GLY A 419 -36.06 2.18 2.01
N ASP A 420 -36.24 3.50 2.11
CA ASP A 420 -37.21 4.22 1.27
C ASP A 420 -36.73 4.25 -0.20
N PRO A 421 -37.44 3.62 -1.17
CA PRO A 421 -36.99 3.56 -2.55
C PRO A 421 -36.87 4.92 -3.23
N ASP A 422 -37.69 5.90 -2.84
CA ASP A 422 -37.63 7.25 -3.41
C ASP A 422 -36.39 7.99 -2.91
N LYS A 423 -36.08 7.89 -1.62
CA LYS A 423 -34.84 8.46 -1.06
C LYS A 423 -33.59 7.79 -1.61
N TYR A 424 -33.64 6.48 -1.81
CA TYR A 424 -32.58 5.75 -2.48
C TYR A 424 -32.38 6.28 -3.90
N ARG A 425 -33.45 6.41 -4.68
CA ARG A 425 -33.40 6.96 -6.04
C ARG A 425 -32.78 8.36 -6.06
N ASP A 426 -33.19 9.24 -5.16
CA ASP A 426 -32.65 10.59 -5.06
C ASP A 426 -31.16 10.58 -4.69
N SER A 427 -30.75 9.71 -3.77
CA SER A 427 -29.36 9.55 -3.34
C SER A 427 -28.48 8.96 -4.46
N ALA A 428 -28.98 7.95 -5.18
CA ALA A 428 -28.32 7.35 -6.34
C ALA A 428 -28.14 8.37 -7.47
N ARG A 429 -29.18 9.18 -7.74
CA ARG A 429 -29.09 10.30 -8.68
C ARG A 429 -28.06 11.33 -8.25
N GLY A 430 -28.05 11.73 -6.98
CA GLY A 430 -27.10 12.71 -6.44
C GLY A 430 -25.64 12.24 -6.55
N VAL A 431 -25.36 10.99 -6.18
CA VAL A 431 -24.01 10.39 -6.29
C VAL A 431 -23.54 10.41 -7.74
N ALA A 432 -24.35 9.91 -8.66
CA ALA A 432 -23.94 9.85 -10.05
C ALA A 432 -23.80 11.24 -10.67
N GLN A 433 -24.72 12.17 -10.38
CA GLN A 433 -24.60 13.55 -10.86
C GLN A 433 -23.30 14.20 -10.40
N LEU A 434 -22.92 14.00 -9.14
CA LEU A 434 -21.66 14.54 -8.64
C LEU A 434 -20.45 13.94 -9.37
N ILE A 435 -20.47 12.65 -9.71
CA ILE A 435 -19.42 12.02 -10.52
C ILE A 435 -19.39 12.66 -11.93
N VAL A 436 -20.55 12.88 -12.56
CA VAL A 436 -20.64 13.57 -13.86
C VAL A 436 -20.03 14.96 -13.76
N ASP A 437 -20.44 15.75 -12.77
CA ASP A 437 -19.99 17.13 -12.58
C ASP A 437 -18.48 17.20 -12.32
N GLN A 438 -17.92 16.27 -11.54
CA GLN A 438 -16.49 16.18 -11.29
C GLN A 438 -15.70 15.88 -12.56
N VAL A 439 -16.18 14.95 -13.41
CA VAL A 439 -15.51 14.60 -14.66
C VAL A 439 -15.60 15.75 -15.66
N VAL A 440 -16.80 16.29 -15.88
CA VAL A 440 -17.02 17.38 -16.84
C VAL A 440 -16.31 18.65 -16.40
N GLY A 441 -16.40 19.01 -15.12
CA GLY A 441 -15.71 20.19 -14.56
C GLY A 441 -14.19 20.08 -14.67
N PHE A 442 -13.62 18.91 -14.40
CA PHE A 442 -12.18 18.71 -14.55
C PHE A 442 -11.69 18.84 -16.01
N ARG A 443 -12.47 18.36 -16.98
CA ARG A 443 -12.19 18.52 -18.42
C ARG A 443 -12.29 19.98 -18.89
N GLY A 444 -12.91 20.86 -18.11
CA GLY A 444 -12.96 22.29 -18.36
C GLY A 444 -11.59 22.99 -18.21
N PRO A 445 -11.52 24.30 -18.54
CA PRO A 445 -10.31 25.10 -18.41
C PRO A 445 -9.67 25.01 -17.01
N PRO A 446 -8.33 25.08 -16.87
CA PRO A 446 -7.63 24.90 -15.59
C PRO A 446 -8.03 25.83 -14.42
N GLY A 447 -8.77 26.91 -14.69
CA GLY A 447 -9.30 27.84 -13.68
C GLY A 447 -10.79 27.67 -13.33
N ASP A 448 -11.51 26.79 -14.04
CA ASP A 448 -12.93 26.47 -13.75
C ASP A 448 -13.07 25.28 -12.79
N ALA A 449 -11.96 24.64 -12.40
CA ALA A 449 -11.97 23.65 -11.34
C ALA A 449 -12.37 24.36 -10.04
N PRO A 450 -13.45 23.92 -9.36
CA PRO A 450 -13.88 24.56 -8.13
C PRO A 450 -12.71 24.53 -7.13
N GLU A 451 -12.31 25.70 -6.62
CA GLU A 451 -11.35 25.76 -5.52
C GLU A 451 -11.87 24.89 -4.35
N PRO A 452 -10.98 24.19 -3.63
CA PRO A 452 -11.37 23.38 -2.47
C PRO A 452 -12.14 24.28 -1.50
N ARG A 453 -13.44 24.03 -1.30
CA ARG A 453 -14.28 24.86 -0.41
C ARG A 453 -14.11 24.53 1.08
N GLY A 454 -13.01 23.88 1.46
CA GLY A 454 -12.79 23.42 2.82
C GLY A 454 -13.77 22.31 3.22
N ALA A 455 -14.04 22.19 4.53
CA ALA A 455 -14.77 21.08 5.16
C ALA A 455 -16.25 20.92 4.76
N ASP A 456 -16.83 21.87 4.01
CA ASP A 456 -18.24 21.86 3.58
C ASP A 456 -18.48 21.13 2.24
N ASP A 457 -17.44 20.58 1.62
CA ASP A 457 -17.59 19.84 0.37
C ASP A 457 -18.07 18.39 0.58
N SER A 458 -18.78 17.86 -0.41
CA SER A 458 -19.28 16.48 -0.35
C SER A 458 -18.11 15.48 -0.30
N PRO A 459 -18.13 14.44 0.57
CA PRO A 459 -17.13 13.37 0.59
C PRO A 459 -16.75 12.84 -0.80
N LEU A 460 -17.75 12.65 -1.66
CA LEU A 460 -17.57 12.11 -3.00
C LEU A 460 -16.87 13.12 -3.94
N ALA A 461 -17.07 14.43 -3.75
CA ALA A 461 -16.34 15.47 -4.49
C ALA A 461 -14.85 15.45 -4.12
N SER A 462 -14.54 15.31 -2.83
CA SER A 462 -13.17 15.21 -2.32
C SER A 462 -12.40 14.01 -2.87
N VAL A 463 -13.08 12.87 -2.94
CA VAL A 463 -12.55 11.66 -3.58
C VAL A 463 -12.31 11.89 -5.07
N GLY A 464 -13.26 12.51 -5.77
CA GLY A 464 -13.12 12.87 -7.18
C GLY A 464 -11.90 13.74 -7.46
N ARG A 465 -11.67 14.79 -6.67
CA ARG A 465 -10.48 15.66 -6.81
C ARG A 465 -9.18 14.94 -6.47
N SER A 466 -9.19 14.06 -5.49
CA SER A 466 -8.00 13.22 -5.18
C SER A 466 -7.66 12.27 -6.34
N MET A 467 -8.67 11.69 -7.02
CA MET A 467 -8.47 10.92 -8.26
C MET A 467 -7.95 11.79 -9.41
N GLN A 468 -8.38 13.05 -9.52
CA GLN A 468 -7.86 13.99 -10.52
C GLN A 468 -6.38 14.28 -10.29
N LEU A 469 -5.96 14.51 -9.04
CA LEU A 469 -4.54 14.69 -8.68
C LEU A 469 -3.71 13.44 -9.01
N ALA A 470 -4.23 12.24 -8.73
CA ALA A 470 -3.60 10.98 -9.13
C ALA A 470 -3.46 10.85 -10.65
N TYR A 471 -4.54 11.15 -11.40
CA TYR A 471 -4.51 11.09 -12.85
C TYR A 471 -3.52 12.08 -13.45
N LEU A 472 -3.51 13.34 -12.99
CA LEU A 472 -2.55 14.35 -13.44
C LEU A 472 -1.12 13.88 -13.18
N GLY A 473 -0.83 13.41 -11.97
CA GLY A 473 0.51 12.94 -11.61
C GLY A 473 0.98 11.76 -12.47
N THR A 474 0.10 10.80 -12.76
CA THR A 474 0.38 9.69 -13.69
C THR A 474 0.66 10.19 -15.12
N GLN A 475 -0.19 11.08 -15.67
CA GLN A 475 -0.07 11.53 -17.07
C GLN A 475 1.08 12.49 -17.31
N THR A 476 1.35 13.38 -16.34
CA THR A 476 2.47 14.33 -16.39
C THR A 476 3.80 13.72 -15.93
N ARG A 477 3.76 12.47 -15.43
CA ARG A 477 4.91 11.74 -14.88
C ARG A 477 5.61 12.51 -13.76
N VAL A 478 4.81 13.02 -12.83
CA VAL A 478 5.30 13.70 -11.62
C VAL A 478 6.24 12.78 -10.87
N ARG A 479 7.29 13.39 -10.31
CA ARG A 479 8.38 12.69 -9.63
C ARG A 479 8.50 13.22 -8.21
N ALA A 480 8.99 12.37 -7.31
CA ALA A 480 9.42 12.81 -6.00
C ALA A 480 10.60 13.81 -6.12
N PRO A 481 10.76 14.72 -5.14
CA PRO A 481 11.88 15.66 -5.11
C PRO A 481 13.23 14.96 -5.18
N ASP A 482 14.22 15.60 -5.79
CA ASP A 482 15.59 15.07 -5.87
C ASP A 482 16.38 15.43 -4.60
N VAL A 483 15.96 14.84 -3.47
CA VAL A 483 16.52 15.11 -2.15
C VAL A 483 17.18 13.86 -1.61
N PHE A 484 18.48 13.95 -1.33
CA PHE A 484 19.19 12.79 -0.81
C PHE A 484 18.84 12.50 0.65
N GLU A 485 18.82 13.51 1.52
CA GLU A 485 18.45 13.40 2.93
C GLU A 485 17.61 14.61 3.33
N ALA A 486 16.55 14.39 4.11
CA ALA A 486 15.72 15.42 4.71
C ALA A 486 14.91 14.86 5.87
N VAL A 487 14.35 15.76 6.69
CA VAL A 487 13.35 15.42 7.69
C VAL A 487 11.95 15.76 7.16
N VAL A 488 11.00 14.85 7.35
CA VAL A 488 9.58 15.04 7.00
C VAL A 488 8.70 14.69 8.19
N ALA A 489 7.56 15.36 8.32
CA ALA A 489 6.55 15.01 9.34
C ALA A 489 5.54 14.02 8.79
N ASP A 490 5.15 13.02 9.59
CA ASP A 490 4.12 12.04 9.23
C ASP A 490 2.68 12.50 9.48
N ARG A 491 2.51 13.72 10.02
CA ARG A 491 1.24 14.41 10.25
C ARG A 491 1.20 15.77 9.55
N ASP A 492 -0.02 16.20 9.21
CA ASP A 492 -0.25 17.58 8.75
C ASP A 492 -0.18 18.56 9.92
N PHE A 493 0.50 19.70 9.72
CA PHE A 493 0.76 20.70 10.76
C PHE A 493 -0.49 21.50 11.16
N GLU A 494 -1.46 21.66 10.27
CA GLU A 494 -2.71 22.38 10.55
C GLU A 494 -3.78 21.41 11.07
N ARG A 495 -3.88 20.23 10.45
CA ARG A 495 -4.85 19.18 10.76
C ARG A 495 -4.13 17.90 11.16
N THR A 496 -3.66 17.84 12.39
CA THR A 496 -2.82 16.75 12.95
C THR A 496 -3.40 15.33 12.84
N GLY A 497 -4.71 15.20 12.59
CA GLY A 497 -5.34 13.91 12.28
C GLY A 497 -5.03 13.35 10.88
N LEU A 498 -4.60 14.20 9.94
CA LEU A 498 -4.26 13.80 8.57
C LEU A 498 -2.83 13.27 8.50
N LYS A 499 -2.64 12.24 7.66
CA LYS A 499 -1.37 11.55 7.42
C LYS A 499 -0.90 11.82 5.98
N PRO A 500 -0.01 12.79 5.74
CA PRO A 500 0.54 13.06 4.40
C PRO A 500 1.42 11.95 3.83
N LEU A 501 1.81 10.97 4.66
CA LEU A 501 2.68 9.87 4.30
C LEU A 501 1.98 8.54 4.55
N SER A 502 2.25 7.58 3.66
CA SER A 502 1.92 6.17 3.84
C SER A 502 3.20 5.44 4.21
N ILE A 503 3.19 4.75 5.36
CA ILE A 503 4.33 3.96 5.84
C ILE A 503 4.18 2.54 5.32
N ARG A 504 5.25 2.02 4.73
CA ARG A 504 5.24 0.78 3.95
C ARG A 504 6.50 -0.02 4.23
N LEU A 505 6.40 -1.32 4.03
CA LEU A 505 7.52 -2.24 4.06
C LEU A 505 7.89 -2.65 2.63
N LEU A 506 9.16 -2.50 2.27
CA LEU A 506 9.65 -3.10 1.02
C LEU A 506 9.87 -4.59 1.20
N ILE A 507 9.16 -5.37 0.40
CA ILE A 507 9.18 -6.82 0.45
C ILE A 507 9.33 -7.41 -0.95
N SER A 508 10.13 -8.47 -1.10
CA SER A 508 10.23 -9.24 -2.33
C SER A 508 9.14 -10.31 -2.42
N LYS A 509 8.95 -10.87 -3.62
CA LYS A 509 7.93 -11.89 -3.84
C LYS A 509 8.19 -13.17 -3.04
N LEU A 510 9.47 -13.54 -2.89
CA LEU A 510 9.90 -14.68 -2.10
C LEU A 510 9.59 -14.44 -0.62
N GLU A 511 9.96 -13.28 -0.10
CA GLU A 511 9.75 -12.91 1.30
C GLU A 511 8.27 -12.89 1.69
N LEU A 512 7.39 -12.39 0.80
CA LEU A 512 5.95 -12.41 1.03
C LEU A 512 5.40 -13.85 1.07
N SER A 513 5.88 -14.71 0.17
CA SER A 513 5.52 -16.13 0.16
C SER A 513 6.00 -16.85 1.42
N ASP A 514 7.21 -16.54 1.90
CA ASP A 514 7.77 -17.14 3.11
C ASP A 514 6.99 -16.71 4.36
N LEU A 515 6.58 -15.43 4.44
CA LEU A 515 5.70 -14.95 5.51
C LEU A 515 4.33 -15.63 5.47
N GLU A 516 3.72 -15.73 4.30
CA GLU A 516 2.44 -16.42 4.13
C GLU A 516 2.53 -17.86 4.64
N GLN A 517 3.56 -18.61 4.24
CA GLN A 517 3.78 -19.99 4.67
C GLN A 517 4.06 -20.10 6.18
N ALA A 518 4.87 -19.19 6.72
CA ALA A 518 5.17 -19.16 8.15
C ALA A 518 3.90 -18.94 8.97
N LEU A 519 3.08 -17.94 8.62
CA LEU A 519 1.83 -17.66 9.32
C LEU A 519 0.84 -18.81 9.21
N ARG A 520 0.68 -19.42 8.03
CA ARG A 520 -0.18 -20.61 7.86
C ARG A 520 0.21 -21.73 8.82
N LEU A 521 1.51 -22.03 8.91
CA LEU A 521 2.02 -23.09 9.79
C LEU A 521 1.85 -22.76 11.27
N ILE A 522 2.05 -21.49 11.65
CA ILE A 522 1.87 -21.02 13.03
C ILE A 522 0.40 -21.20 13.46
N ILE A 523 -0.55 -20.83 12.59
CA ILE A 523 -1.97 -20.96 12.87
C ILE A 523 -2.41 -22.43 12.90
N GLU A 524 -2.01 -23.26 11.91
CA GLU A 524 -2.34 -24.69 11.86
C GLU A 524 -1.91 -25.41 13.15
N LYS A 525 -0.68 -25.16 13.63
CA LYS A 525 -0.20 -25.74 14.88
C LYS A 525 -0.95 -25.24 16.12
N ALA A 526 -1.46 -24.01 16.11
CA ALA A 526 -2.30 -23.50 17.18
C ALA A 526 -3.68 -24.16 17.20
N GLU A 527 -4.32 -24.33 16.04
CA GLU A 527 -5.63 -25.00 15.93
C GLU A 527 -5.57 -26.48 16.33
N GLU A 528 -4.48 -27.18 16.01
CA GLU A 528 -4.26 -28.57 16.42
C GLU A 528 -3.98 -28.73 17.93
N ASN A 529 -3.99 -27.63 18.71
CA ASN A 529 -3.56 -27.57 20.12
C ASN A 529 -2.13 -28.11 20.34
N VAL A 530 -1.29 -28.07 19.30
CA VAL A 530 0.11 -28.52 19.36
C VAL A 530 0.99 -27.48 20.07
N ILE A 531 0.52 -26.23 20.13
CA ILE A 531 1.25 -25.09 20.70
C ILE A 531 0.39 -24.39 21.75
N ASP A 532 1.03 -23.99 22.85
CA ASP A 532 0.47 -23.16 23.92
C ASP A 532 0.12 -21.75 23.38
N PRO A 533 -1.04 -21.15 23.68
CA PRO A 533 -1.41 -19.80 23.24
C PRO A 533 -0.31 -18.73 23.37
N ASP A 534 0.51 -18.78 24.41
CA ASP A 534 1.61 -17.83 24.62
C ASP A 534 2.73 -18.00 23.57
N LYS A 535 3.02 -19.26 23.22
CA LYS A 535 4.00 -19.59 22.19
C LYS A 535 3.51 -19.27 20.78
N PHE A 536 2.21 -19.34 20.53
CA PHE A 536 1.61 -18.91 19.27
C PHE A 536 1.83 -17.41 19.06
N PHE A 537 1.50 -16.58 20.06
CA PHE A 537 1.67 -15.14 19.94
C PHE A 537 3.13 -14.74 19.70
N ALA A 538 4.06 -15.31 20.47
CA ALA A 538 5.50 -15.09 20.29
C ALA A 538 5.99 -15.48 18.89
N GLN A 539 5.40 -16.50 18.26
CA GLN A 539 5.74 -16.89 16.88
C GLN A 539 5.29 -15.86 15.84
N VAL A 540 4.05 -15.37 15.96
CA VAL A 540 3.52 -14.35 15.04
C VAL A 540 4.31 -13.06 15.17
N LEU A 541 4.57 -12.64 16.41
CA LEU A 541 5.37 -11.46 16.71
C LEU A 541 6.79 -11.57 16.15
N GLY A 542 7.42 -12.73 16.31
CA GLY A 542 8.74 -13.02 15.72
C GLY A 542 8.73 -12.91 14.19
N ALA A 543 7.71 -13.45 13.53
CA ALA A 543 7.58 -13.37 12.06
C ALA A 543 7.40 -11.93 11.57
N ALA A 544 6.60 -11.09 12.25
CA ALA A 544 6.42 -9.69 11.90
C ALA A 544 7.70 -8.85 12.11
N ALA A 545 8.43 -9.12 13.19
CA ALA A 545 9.69 -8.45 13.51
C ALA A 545 10.82 -8.83 12.54
N ASP A 546 10.93 -10.13 12.19
CA ASP A 546 11.83 -10.61 11.15
C ASP A 546 11.49 -9.94 9.81
N MET A 547 10.22 -9.89 9.43
CA MET A 547 9.79 -9.25 8.19
C MET A 547 10.22 -7.78 8.10
N SER A 548 10.18 -7.05 9.21
CA SER A 548 10.57 -5.63 9.25
C SER A 548 12.08 -5.40 9.11
N ARG A 549 12.92 -6.37 9.51
CA ARG A 549 14.39 -6.21 9.62
C ARG A 549 15.23 -7.13 8.74
N ARG A 550 14.76 -8.35 8.49
CA ARG A 550 15.43 -9.48 7.83
C ARG A 550 14.43 -10.42 7.14
N PRO A 551 13.72 -9.93 6.13
CA PRO A 551 12.70 -10.73 5.46
C PRO A 551 13.27 -12.00 4.81
N GLU A 552 14.55 -12.02 4.44
CA GLU A 552 15.25 -13.18 3.84
C GLU A 552 15.44 -14.39 4.77
N GLN A 553 15.28 -14.26 6.10
CA GLN A 553 15.51 -15.35 7.06
C GLN A 553 14.23 -16.10 7.50
N ILE A 554 13.06 -15.72 6.99
CA ILE A 554 11.76 -16.24 7.45
C ILE A 554 11.60 -17.74 7.16
N ALA A 555 12.03 -18.21 5.98
CA ALA A 555 11.88 -19.61 5.56
C ALA A 555 12.59 -20.62 6.48
N GLY A 556 13.69 -20.22 7.13
CA GLY A 556 14.53 -21.12 7.95
C GLY A 556 13.90 -21.57 9.27
N ARG A 557 12.79 -20.96 9.71
CA ARG A 557 12.18 -21.21 11.02
C ARG A 557 10.94 -22.10 11.01
N ALA A 558 10.38 -22.43 9.84
CA ALA A 558 9.22 -23.32 9.74
C ALA A 558 9.45 -24.73 10.33
N THR A 559 10.72 -25.15 10.50
CA THR A 559 11.12 -26.51 10.87
C THR A 559 11.93 -26.66 12.18
N GLY A 560 12.23 -25.58 12.93
CA GLY A 560 13.12 -25.62 14.10
C GLY A 560 12.50 -25.06 15.40
N SER A 561 12.93 -25.59 16.57
CA SER A 561 12.45 -25.18 17.90
C SER A 561 12.78 -23.73 18.23
N LEU A 562 11.75 -22.96 18.61
CA LEU A 562 11.84 -21.62 19.17
C LEU A 562 12.67 -21.60 20.45
N ALA A 563 13.89 -21.09 20.35
CA ALA A 563 14.73 -20.79 21.50
C ALA A 563 15.13 -19.30 21.57
N GLN A 564 14.44 -18.38 20.89
CA GLN A 564 14.80 -16.95 20.90
C GLN A 564 13.62 -15.98 20.99
N ALA A 565 12.65 -16.23 21.89
CA ALA A 565 11.79 -15.14 22.38
C ALA A 565 12.61 -13.94 22.90
N VAL A 566 13.84 -14.20 23.37
CA VAL A 566 14.83 -13.22 23.83
C VAL A 566 15.31 -12.25 22.73
N ALA A 567 15.15 -12.58 21.44
CA ALA A 567 15.60 -11.70 20.36
C ALA A 567 14.51 -10.75 19.87
N ILE A 568 13.22 -10.99 20.14
CA ILE A 568 12.11 -10.16 19.63
C ILE A 568 12.27 -8.71 20.06
N ASP A 569 12.60 -8.46 21.33
CA ASP A 569 12.86 -7.12 21.85
C ASP A 569 13.97 -6.41 21.06
N GLU A 570 15.04 -7.14 20.71
CA GLU A 570 16.12 -6.62 19.88
C GLU A 570 15.62 -6.16 18.51
N TYR A 571 14.70 -6.92 17.88
CA TYR A 571 14.10 -6.63 16.57
C TYR A 571 13.02 -5.54 16.59
N LEU A 572 12.34 -5.33 17.73
CA LEU A 572 11.39 -4.24 17.90
C LEU A 572 12.08 -2.93 18.28
N ASP A 573 13.23 -3.01 18.96
CA ASP A 573 13.95 -1.88 19.54
C ASP A 573 14.58 -0.97 18.48
N GLY A 574 14.06 0.26 18.34
CA GLY A 574 14.50 1.26 17.36
C GLY A 574 13.72 1.25 16.04
N LEU A 575 12.61 0.51 15.93
CA LEU A 575 11.70 0.65 14.78
C LEU A 575 10.90 1.95 14.88
N PRO A 576 10.81 2.75 13.80
CA PRO A 576 10.01 3.98 13.77
C PRO A 576 8.51 3.71 13.89
N TYR A 577 8.06 2.52 13.46
CA TYR A 577 6.67 2.10 13.51
C TYR A 577 6.58 0.61 13.84
N LYS A 578 5.47 0.23 14.49
CA LYS A 578 5.13 -1.15 14.82
C LYS A 578 3.78 -1.50 14.20
N SER A 579 3.66 -2.69 13.65
CA SER A 579 2.35 -3.24 13.27
C SER A 579 1.46 -3.42 14.51
N ARG A 580 0.18 -3.72 14.28
CA ARG A 580 -0.77 -3.96 15.37
C ARG A 580 -0.33 -5.12 16.27
N ILE A 581 0.09 -6.26 15.72
CA ILE A 581 0.55 -7.38 16.55
C ILE A 581 1.87 -7.05 17.24
N MET A 582 2.75 -6.27 16.60
CA MET A 582 3.99 -5.80 17.23
C MET A 582 3.77 -4.81 18.39
N ALA A 583 2.58 -4.22 18.49
CA ALA A 583 2.18 -3.35 19.60
C ALA A 583 1.54 -4.12 20.77
N ILE A 584 1.11 -5.38 20.59
CA ILE A 584 0.52 -6.21 21.64
C ILE A 584 1.65 -6.83 22.46
N THR A 585 1.62 -6.68 23.78
CA THR A 585 2.56 -7.36 24.68
C THR A 585 2.04 -8.76 25.05
N GLU A 586 2.93 -9.64 25.55
CA GLU A 586 2.53 -10.96 26.07
C GLU A 586 1.49 -10.82 27.20
N ASP A 587 1.68 -9.85 28.09
CA ASP A 587 0.72 -9.53 29.16
C ASP A 587 -0.64 -9.07 28.61
N ASP A 588 -0.66 -8.32 27.51
CA ASP A 588 -1.91 -7.91 26.86
C ASP A 588 -2.63 -9.11 26.26
N TRP A 589 -1.89 -10.00 25.60
CA TRP A 589 -2.43 -11.23 25.01
C TRP A 589 -3.07 -12.15 26.07
N VAL A 590 -2.42 -12.35 27.21
CA VAL A 590 -2.94 -13.18 28.32
C VAL A 590 -4.20 -12.56 28.93
N ARG A 591 -4.30 -11.22 28.92
CA ARG A 591 -5.49 -10.50 29.42
C ARG A 591 -6.65 -10.48 28.43
N MET A 592 -6.42 -10.76 27.15
CA MET A 592 -7.47 -10.83 26.14
C MET A 592 -8.43 -11.98 26.44
N SER A 593 -9.72 -11.73 26.25
CA SER A 593 -10.74 -12.76 26.23
C SER A 593 -10.52 -13.71 25.04
N ILE A 594 -11.07 -14.93 25.13
CA ILE A 594 -11.04 -15.91 24.04
C ILE A 594 -11.60 -15.32 22.72
N SER A 595 -12.62 -14.46 22.82
CA SER A 595 -13.19 -13.81 21.65
C SER A 595 -12.21 -12.82 20.99
N GLU A 596 -11.45 -12.07 21.79
CA GLU A 596 -10.44 -11.12 21.28
C GLU A 596 -9.26 -11.87 20.65
N GLN A 597 -8.80 -12.94 21.30
CA GLN A 597 -7.76 -13.81 20.74
C GLN A 597 -8.21 -14.43 19.40
N GLN A 598 -9.46 -14.89 19.31
CA GLN A 598 -10.01 -15.42 18.07
C GLN A 598 -10.09 -14.35 16.97
N THR A 599 -10.38 -13.09 17.31
CA THR A 599 -10.37 -11.98 16.36
C THR A 599 -8.97 -11.80 15.76
N VAL A 600 -7.91 -11.83 16.59
CA VAL A 600 -6.53 -11.75 16.10
C VAL A 600 -6.20 -12.92 15.16
N VAL A 601 -6.60 -14.15 15.50
CA VAL A 601 -6.40 -15.32 14.63
C VAL A 601 -7.13 -15.15 13.29
N ASN A 602 -8.38 -14.67 13.31
CA ASN A 602 -9.14 -14.42 12.09
C ASN A 602 -8.50 -13.35 11.21
N GLU A 603 -7.95 -12.28 11.81
CA GLU A 603 -7.18 -11.26 11.10
C GLU A 603 -5.94 -11.84 10.42
N LEU A 604 -5.28 -12.83 11.02
CA LEU A 604 -4.13 -13.51 10.39
C LEU A 604 -4.53 -14.35 9.17
N TYR A 605 -5.65 -15.08 9.23
CA TYR A 605 -6.19 -15.79 8.06
C TYR A 605 -6.50 -14.84 6.91
N GLU A 606 -7.06 -13.69 7.26
CA GLU A 606 -7.42 -12.65 6.31
C GLU A 606 -6.18 -12.01 5.67
N LYS A 607 -5.12 -11.74 6.46
CA LYS A 607 -3.82 -11.28 5.94
C LYS A 607 -3.16 -12.31 5.02
N ILE A 608 -3.23 -13.60 5.35
CA ILE A 608 -2.73 -14.69 4.49
C ILE A 608 -3.43 -14.67 3.12
N GLU A 609 -4.76 -14.52 3.08
CA GLU A 609 -5.50 -14.40 1.82
C GLU A 609 -5.12 -13.12 1.06
N ARG A 610 -4.92 -12.00 1.77
CA ARG A 610 -4.45 -10.75 1.19
C ARG A 610 -3.07 -10.88 0.54
N TYR A 611 -2.12 -11.56 1.21
CA TYR A 611 -0.78 -11.82 0.68
C TYR A 611 -0.81 -12.65 -0.59
N ARG A 612 -1.67 -13.66 -0.65
CA ARG A 612 -1.91 -14.43 -1.88
C ARG A 612 -2.36 -13.52 -3.03
N ARG A 613 -3.27 -12.58 -2.78
CA ARG A 613 -3.77 -11.62 -3.78
C ARG A 613 -2.69 -10.63 -4.25
N TYR A 614 -1.81 -10.17 -3.35
CA TYR A 614 -0.65 -9.34 -3.73
C TYR A 614 0.36 -10.13 -4.57
N ASN A 615 0.62 -11.39 -4.21
CA ASN A 615 1.50 -12.29 -4.95
C ASN A 615 1.02 -12.52 -6.41
N GLU A 616 -0.30 -12.61 -6.61
CA GLU A 616 -0.95 -12.71 -7.92
C GLU A 616 -0.93 -11.41 -8.74
N ALA A 617 -0.67 -10.26 -8.11
CA ALA A 617 -0.63 -8.95 -8.75
C ALA A 617 0.71 -8.67 -9.44
N THR A 618 0.97 -9.32 -10.57
CA THR A 618 2.28 -9.23 -11.25
C THR A 618 2.69 -7.82 -11.66
N ASP A 619 1.75 -6.90 -11.86
CA ASP A 619 1.98 -5.50 -12.23
C ASP A 619 2.38 -4.60 -11.03
N ALA A 620 2.23 -5.09 -9.79
CA ALA A 620 2.59 -4.36 -8.58
C ALA A 620 4.06 -4.55 -8.16
N TRP A 621 4.74 -5.57 -8.69
CA TRP A 621 6.13 -5.91 -8.37
C TRP A 621 7.07 -5.17 -9.31
N VAL A 622 7.88 -4.26 -8.79
CA VAL A 622 8.73 -3.38 -9.58
C VAL A 622 10.13 -3.25 -8.97
N ASP A 623 11.09 -2.87 -9.80
CA ASP A 623 12.49 -2.71 -9.38
C ASP A 623 12.74 -1.31 -8.80
N TYR A 624 12.35 -1.09 -7.55
CA TYR A 624 12.61 0.19 -6.87
C TYR A 624 14.10 0.44 -6.61
N MET A 625 14.91 -0.62 -6.57
CA MET A 625 16.31 -0.59 -6.12
C MET A 625 17.32 -0.64 -7.27
N GLY A 626 16.83 -0.72 -8.52
CA GLY A 626 17.66 -0.84 -9.73
C GLY A 626 18.44 -2.15 -9.80
N ALA A 627 18.08 -3.16 -9.00
CA ALA A 627 18.83 -4.40 -8.88
C ALA A 627 18.66 -5.34 -10.08
N GLY A 628 17.77 -5.01 -11.02
CA GLY A 628 17.48 -5.76 -12.24
C GLY A 628 16.01 -6.13 -12.37
N SER A 629 15.64 -6.63 -13.54
CA SER A 629 14.27 -7.07 -13.85
C SER A 629 13.98 -8.53 -13.49
N ASP A 630 14.88 -9.20 -12.78
CA ASP A 630 14.68 -10.58 -12.36
C ASP A 630 13.59 -10.65 -11.29
N ALA A 631 12.76 -11.70 -11.30
CA ALA A 631 11.64 -11.80 -10.36
C ALA A 631 12.07 -11.79 -8.87
N ALA A 632 13.32 -12.13 -8.59
CA ALA A 632 13.91 -12.11 -7.25
C ALA A 632 14.32 -10.70 -6.78
N THR A 633 14.47 -9.74 -7.70
CA THR A 633 14.88 -8.36 -7.39
C THR A 633 13.71 -7.37 -7.38
N LEU A 634 12.54 -7.79 -7.85
CA LEU A 634 11.32 -6.99 -7.78
C LEU A 634 10.78 -6.96 -6.35
N VAL A 635 10.39 -5.77 -5.90
CA VAL A 635 9.81 -5.55 -4.57
C VAL A 635 8.47 -4.83 -4.67
N TYR A 636 7.66 -5.00 -3.65
CA TYR A 636 6.37 -4.34 -3.46
C TYR A 636 6.43 -3.52 -2.16
N PRO A 637 6.02 -2.24 -2.14
CA PRO A 637 5.92 -1.45 -0.94
C PRO A 637 4.57 -1.76 -0.26
N MET A 638 4.52 -2.84 0.50
CA MET A 638 3.31 -3.26 1.19
C MET A 638 2.97 -2.28 2.32
N PRO A 639 1.72 -1.80 2.46
CA PRO A 639 1.32 -0.99 3.62
C PRO A 639 1.72 -1.64 4.95
N LEU A 640 2.24 -0.84 5.89
CA LEU A 640 2.69 -1.37 7.18
C LEU A 640 1.53 -2.01 7.99
N ASP A 641 0.31 -1.47 7.85
CA ASP A 641 -0.90 -2.00 8.50
C ASP A 641 -1.26 -3.42 8.01
N ASP A 642 -0.74 -3.84 6.86
CA ASP A 642 -0.92 -5.19 6.32
C ASP A 642 0.07 -6.18 6.93
N LEU A 643 1.15 -5.75 7.60
CA LEU A 643 2.01 -6.65 8.38
C LEU A 643 1.24 -7.20 9.56
N PRO A 644 1.46 -8.47 9.96
CA PRO A 644 0.75 -9.11 11.07
C PRO A 644 0.70 -8.21 12.28
#